data_AF-A0A378LR98-F1
#
_entry.id   AF-A0A378LR98-F1
#
_cell.length_a   1.000
_cell.length_b   1.000
_cell.length_c   1.000
_cell.angle_alpha   90.00
_cell.angle_beta   90.00
_cell.angle_gamma   90.00
#
_symmetry.space_group_name_H-M   'P 1'
#
loop_
_entity.id
_entity.type
_entity.pdbx_description
1 polymer ?
#
loop_
_entity_poly.entity_id
_entity_poly.type
_entity_poly.pdbx_seq_one_letter_code
_entity_poly.pdbx_strand_id
1 'polypeptide(L)'
;MGKEKIPHDIRQNEINYICTLLNHHRISTTQDLTTNFLLLIEQIRKNPEIFKQIYTLDECFAILKKSLAVYNHVYAFNITLKKDLITSLEKALKKTVAVHSIVLSTEDDLSKITRGYDRLEIALEKEKKINKRILQKLRDTEIVVIPQIIIGSGDTGTTLWLEKFQSHHGTCQKQLSDNQLPPVLMIGKDAGSWKHNYTLAQPHSLLERTTAKENPSAYLVTEHYQKNPHINGRHVYQANQACLGLTEAPLLRASVMKIEKKSNHEADWKAPEQEYRIVVSTADGIKYIYTNEVNICTGLGPARNIISGKLLPPTQFELLNQFDSQKGFTTIVDGNQFILTGTEEQKTNPRKIVVYGGGGTAAASYRKGFFGHDAFTENLEFSEKNQKNSVIWIAKQFEKAGNGRLASSALSIAKSRSELMQGELIKIEPQVSGKLLLTFRCDTSGKKIEIPIECDQLIYSIGQDDSHMRRICQEAETDLSLVFDANGMLLNVCSADKKVIFFGAAAMAVREREYMTATWSWLKSENIGGDVGPGTMAPSRAQIKCYNFWNGIHPTSINANIDSHFLIMQFLEKAGIEKSSVALFVADLLEARKSSTCGASRSLILSLLKKHKLDHRIEIKGHVHLSLIKESMPQPSLPKHQLLSWLGKEKSEDADAFISSTMADIGGSLESIGGMEESSIQLTSQGLTQKTLVLT
;
A
#
# COMPACT_ATOMS: atom_id res chain seq x y z
N MET A 1 -31.54 -31.88 -3.10
CA MET A 1 -30.20 -31.84 -2.47
C MET A 1 -29.67 -30.42 -2.62
N GLY A 2 -29.60 -29.67 -1.53
CA GLY A 2 -29.17 -28.27 -1.55
C GLY A 2 -27.70 -28.15 -1.96
N LYS A 3 -27.34 -27.06 -2.63
CA LYS A 3 -25.94 -26.71 -2.92
C LYS A 3 -25.15 -26.78 -1.61
N GLU A 4 -24.09 -27.60 -1.56
CA GLU A 4 -23.15 -27.63 -0.43
C GLU A 4 -22.66 -26.20 -0.18
N LYS A 5 -23.11 -25.58 0.91
CA LYS A 5 -22.68 -24.23 1.28
C LYS A 5 -21.51 -24.37 2.24
N ILE A 6 -20.32 -24.04 1.75
CA ILE A 6 -19.16 -23.78 2.60
C ILE A 6 -19.51 -22.57 3.48
N PRO A 7 -19.24 -22.61 4.80
CA PRO A 7 -19.46 -21.45 5.67
C PRO A 7 -18.78 -20.20 5.11
N HIS A 8 -19.50 -19.08 5.10
CA HIS A 8 -18.96 -17.83 4.53
C HIS A 8 -17.81 -17.23 5.35
N ASP A 9 -17.64 -17.68 6.60
CA ASP A 9 -16.67 -17.17 7.55
C ASP A 9 -15.50 -18.14 7.82
N ILE A 10 -15.36 -19.21 7.02
CA ILE A 10 -14.10 -19.99 6.97
C ILE A 10 -13.07 -19.24 6.13
N ARG A 11 -11.89 -19.03 6.69
CA ARG A 11 -10.82 -18.19 6.17
C ARG A 11 -9.65 -19.01 5.63
N GLN A 12 -8.74 -18.35 4.93
CA GLN A 12 -7.68 -19.05 4.20
C GLN A 12 -6.66 -19.69 5.15
N ASN A 13 -6.34 -19.05 6.27
CA ASN A 13 -5.43 -19.63 7.27
C ASN A 13 -5.98 -20.93 7.87
N GLU A 14 -7.30 -21.04 8.08
CA GLU A 14 -7.92 -22.29 8.55
C GLU A 14 -7.84 -23.41 7.52
N ILE A 15 -8.06 -23.09 6.24
CA ILE A 15 -7.91 -24.04 5.14
C ILE A 15 -6.46 -24.52 5.04
N ASN A 16 -5.50 -23.61 5.11
CA ASN A 16 -4.08 -23.93 5.07
C ASN A 16 -3.63 -24.76 6.27
N TYR A 17 -4.21 -24.54 7.45
CA TYR A 17 -3.94 -25.38 8.61
C TYR A 17 -4.31 -26.84 8.32
N ILE A 18 -5.47 -27.09 7.71
CA ILE A 18 -5.87 -28.45 7.30
C ILE A 18 -4.86 -29.02 6.28
N CYS A 19 -4.43 -28.24 5.29
CA CYS A 19 -3.41 -28.66 4.32
C CYS A 19 -2.08 -29.03 4.99
N THR A 20 -1.66 -28.27 6.01
CA THR A 20 -0.47 -28.59 6.82
C THR A 20 -0.62 -29.94 7.51
N LEU A 21 -1.80 -30.23 8.08
CA LEU A 21 -2.07 -31.52 8.70
C LEU A 21 -2.06 -32.65 7.68
N LEU A 22 -2.68 -32.45 6.50
CA LEU A 22 -2.66 -33.43 5.42
C LEU A 22 -1.23 -33.82 5.03
N ASN A 23 -0.35 -32.82 4.86
CA ASN A 23 1.05 -33.07 4.54
C ASN A 23 1.83 -33.69 5.71
N HIS A 24 1.60 -33.23 6.94
CA HIS A 24 2.25 -33.77 8.14
C HIS A 24 1.98 -35.28 8.29
N HIS A 25 0.75 -35.70 8.01
CA HIS A 25 0.34 -37.11 7.99
C HIS A 25 0.72 -37.85 6.70
N ARG A 26 1.44 -37.19 5.78
CA ARG A 26 1.88 -37.74 4.49
C ARG A 26 0.72 -38.31 3.67
N ILE A 27 -0.44 -37.64 3.72
CA ILE A 27 -1.61 -38.06 2.95
C ILE A 27 -1.36 -37.72 1.48
N SER A 28 -1.18 -38.75 0.65
CA SER A 28 -0.91 -38.62 -0.79
C SER A 28 -1.96 -39.32 -1.66
N THR A 29 -2.70 -40.28 -1.08
CA THR A 29 -3.74 -41.05 -1.74
C THR A 29 -5.07 -41.03 -0.97
N THR A 30 -6.16 -41.41 -1.64
CA THR A 30 -7.46 -41.63 -1.00
C THR A 30 -7.40 -42.69 0.10
N GLN A 31 -6.51 -43.68 -0.03
CA GLN A 31 -6.32 -44.72 0.99
C GLN A 31 -5.61 -44.16 2.23
N ASP A 32 -4.60 -43.30 2.06
CA ASP A 32 -3.92 -42.62 3.18
C ASP A 32 -4.90 -41.76 3.97
N LEU A 33 -5.74 -40.99 3.26
CA LEU A 33 -6.79 -40.17 3.87
C LEU A 33 -7.76 -41.02 4.67
N THR A 34 -8.23 -42.15 4.11
CA THR A 34 -9.17 -43.05 4.79
C THR A 34 -8.54 -43.65 6.05
N THR A 35 -7.27 -44.04 5.97
CA THR A 35 -6.51 -44.67 7.06
C THR A 35 -6.26 -43.68 8.21
N ASN A 36 -5.92 -42.43 7.87
CA ASN A 36 -5.58 -41.38 8.84
C ASN A 36 -6.74 -40.45 9.19
N PHE A 37 -7.96 -40.73 8.70
CA PHE A 37 -9.08 -39.79 8.76
C PHE A 37 -9.41 -39.33 10.19
N LEU A 38 -9.54 -40.28 11.13
CA LEU A 38 -9.87 -39.94 12.52
C LEU A 38 -8.76 -39.12 13.20
N LEU A 39 -7.49 -39.46 12.96
CA LEU A 39 -6.34 -38.72 13.48
C LEU A 39 -6.30 -37.29 12.92
N LEU A 40 -6.60 -37.13 11.63
CA LEU A 40 -6.72 -35.82 10.99
C LEU A 40 -7.83 -34.98 11.65
N ILE A 41 -9.04 -35.53 11.80
CA ILE A 41 -10.16 -34.82 12.43
C ILE A 41 -9.85 -34.43 13.87
N GLU A 42 -9.24 -35.33 14.64
CA GLU A 42 -8.82 -35.04 16.02
C GLU A 42 -7.83 -33.88 16.09
N GLN A 43 -6.90 -33.78 15.15
CA GLN A 43 -5.95 -32.65 15.10
C GLN A 43 -6.62 -31.36 14.63
N ILE A 44 -7.53 -31.41 13.67
CA ILE A 44 -8.30 -30.23 13.23
C ILE A 44 -9.10 -29.64 14.40
N ARG A 45 -9.76 -30.48 15.21
CA ARG A 45 -10.56 -30.05 16.36
C ARG A 45 -9.77 -29.34 17.46
N LYS A 46 -8.44 -29.45 17.47
CA LYS A 46 -7.60 -28.67 18.39
C LYS A 46 -7.59 -27.18 18.06
N ASN A 47 -7.95 -26.81 16.83
CA ASN A 47 -8.19 -25.43 16.45
C ASN A 47 -9.70 -25.16 16.37
N PRO A 48 -10.30 -24.53 17.41
CA PRO A 48 -11.74 -24.30 17.46
C PRO A 48 -12.25 -23.34 16.38
N GLU A 49 -11.35 -22.60 15.71
CA GLU A 49 -11.71 -21.69 14.61
C GLU A 49 -12.06 -22.42 13.31
N ILE A 50 -11.70 -23.70 13.18
CA ILE A 50 -11.93 -24.48 11.95
C ILE A 50 -13.30 -25.17 11.99
N PHE A 51 -13.54 -25.98 13.01
CA PHE A 51 -14.86 -26.57 13.27
C PHE A 51 -15.53 -25.81 14.39
N LYS A 52 -16.01 -24.60 14.04
CA LYS A 52 -16.69 -23.72 14.98
C LYS A 52 -17.96 -24.39 15.50
N GLN A 53 -18.31 -24.13 16.76
CA GLN A 53 -19.49 -24.74 17.40
C GLN A 53 -20.80 -24.46 16.66
N ILE A 54 -20.85 -23.34 15.92
CA ILE A 54 -22.02 -22.93 15.14
C ILE A 54 -22.18 -23.72 13.83
N TYR A 55 -21.15 -24.44 13.39
CA TYR A 55 -21.18 -25.16 12.11
C TYR A 55 -21.86 -26.52 12.25
N THR A 56 -22.65 -26.85 11.25
CA THR A 56 -23.29 -28.15 11.05
C THR A 56 -22.29 -29.20 10.57
N LEU A 57 -22.67 -30.48 10.66
CA LEU A 57 -21.85 -31.59 10.15
C LEU A 57 -21.55 -31.45 8.65
N ASP A 58 -22.54 -31.04 7.85
CA ASP A 58 -22.41 -30.85 6.41
C ASP A 58 -21.45 -29.70 6.08
N GLU A 59 -21.47 -28.63 6.87
CA GLU A 59 -20.54 -27.50 6.74
C GLU A 59 -19.10 -27.92 7.09
N CYS A 60 -18.90 -28.67 8.17
CA CYS A 60 -17.60 -29.24 8.52
C CYS A 60 -17.07 -30.18 7.42
N PHE A 61 -17.94 -30.99 6.81
CA PHE A 61 -17.57 -31.86 5.69
C PHE A 61 -17.22 -31.06 4.42
N ALA A 62 -17.96 -29.98 4.14
CA ALA A 62 -17.67 -29.06 3.04
C ALA A 62 -16.32 -28.34 3.22
N ILE A 63 -15.96 -27.95 4.46
CA ILE A 63 -14.65 -27.38 4.79
C ILE A 63 -13.53 -28.37 4.42
N LEU A 64 -13.63 -29.63 4.86
CA LEU A 64 -12.65 -30.68 4.53
C LEU A 64 -12.53 -30.89 3.02
N LYS A 65 -13.66 -30.91 2.31
CA LYS A 65 -13.70 -31.05 0.85
C LYS A 65 -12.98 -29.89 0.15
N LYS A 66 -13.21 -28.65 0.61
CA LYS A 66 -12.50 -27.46 0.09
C LYS A 66 -11.00 -27.55 0.36
N SER A 67 -10.59 -27.89 1.58
CA SER A 67 -9.18 -28.06 1.92
C SER A 67 -8.49 -29.14 1.09
N LEU A 68 -9.13 -30.28 0.88
CA LEU A 68 -8.60 -31.33 0.01
C LEU A 68 -8.51 -30.90 -1.45
N ALA A 69 -9.47 -30.13 -1.96
CA ALA A 69 -9.38 -29.58 -3.31
C ALA A 69 -8.17 -28.65 -3.47
N VAL A 70 -7.93 -27.77 -2.50
CA VAL A 70 -6.73 -26.90 -2.47
C VAL A 70 -5.45 -27.73 -2.39
N TYR A 71 -5.40 -28.70 -1.49
CA TYR A 71 -4.24 -29.58 -1.30
C TYR A 71 -3.92 -30.41 -2.55
N ASN A 72 -4.94 -31.00 -3.18
CA ASN A 72 -4.82 -31.72 -4.44
C ASN A 72 -4.30 -30.82 -5.56
N HIS A 73 -4.80 -29.58 -5.66
CA HIS A 73 -4.36 -28.65 -6.68
C HIS A 73 -2.87 -28.32 -6.54
N VAL A 74 -2.40 -28.05 -5.32
CA VAL A 74 -1.02 -27.66 -5.06
C VAL A 74 -0.02 -28.79 -5.34
N TYR A 75 -0.36 -30.04 -5.00
CA TYR A 75 0.54 -31.20 -5.19
C TYR A 75 0.21 -32.06 -6.41
N ALA A 76 -0.76 -31.66 -7.22
CA ALA A 76 -1.31 -32.48 -8.29
C ALA A 76 -1.76 -33.89 -7.83
N PHE A 77 -2.29 -34.02 -6.61
CA PHE A 77 -2.84 -35.27 -6.10
C PHE A 77 -4.30 -35.49 -6.55
N ASN A 78 -4.75 -36.74 -6.49
CA ASN A 78 -6.14 -37.14 -6.79
C ASN A 78 -6.84 -37.76 -5.57
N ILE A 79 -6.71 -37.11 -4.40
CA ILE A 79 -7.32 -37.58 -3.15
C ILE A 79 -8.82 -37.26 -3.15
N THR A 80 -9.66 -38.27 -2.93
CA THR A 80 -11.13 -38.08 -2.91
C THR A 80 -11.68 -38.23 -1.50
N LEU A 81 -12.42 -37.22 -1.03
CA LEU A 81 -13.19 -37.32 0.21
C LEU A 81 -14.48 -38.13 -0.03
N LYS A 82 -14.48 -39.40 0.36
CA LYS A 82 -15.64 -40.28 0.19
C LYS A 82 -16.76 -39.93 1.18
N LYS A 83 -18.03 -40.06 0.74
CA LYS A 83 -19.22 -39.69 1.54
C LYS A 83 -19.44 -40.59 2.77
N ASP A 84 -18.98 -41.83 2.73
CA ASP A 84 -19.03 -42.78 3.86
C ASP A 84 -18.25 -42.27 5.09
N LEU A 85 -17.25 -41.40 4.89
CA LEU A 85 -16.50 -40.74 5.96
C LEU A 85 -17.32 -39.71 6.76
N ILE A 86 -18.52 -39.30 6.31
CA ILE A 86 -19.41 -38.41 7.07
C ILE A 86 -19.78 -39.03 8.43
N THR A 87 -20.06 -40.34 8.46
CA THR A 87 -20.40 -41.05 9.70
C THR A 87 -19.20 -41.08 10.66
N SER A 88 -17.98 -41.20 10.11
CA SER A 88 -16.74 -41.15 10.89
C SER A 88 -16.47 -39.76 11.44
N LEU A 89 -16.76 -38.71 10.66
CA LEU A 89 -16.68 -37.31 11.10
C LEU A 89 -17.66 -37.03 12.24
N GLU A 90 -18.92 -37.46 12.12
CA GLU A 90 -19.93 -37.30 13.17
C GLU A 90 -19.50 -37.95 14.49
N LYS A 91 -19.01 -39.20 14.42
CA LYS A 91 -18.48 -39.92 15.59
C LYS A 91 -17.27 -39.20 16.19
N ALA A 92 -16.38 -38.68 15.36
CA ALA A 92 -15.19 -37.97 15.81
C ALA A 92 -15.54 -36.62 16.47
N LEU A 93 -16.55 -35.89 15.99
CA LEU A 93 -16.99 -34.61 16.58
C LEU A 93 -17.67 -34.80 17.94
N LYS A 94 -18.33 -35.94 18.20
CA LYS A 94 -19.01 -36.25 19.47
C LYS A 94 -18.09 -36.74 20.60
N LYS A 95 -16.86 -37.18 20.31
CA LYS A 95 -15.92 -37.68 21.33
C LYS A 95 -15.21 -36.53 22.06
N THR A 96 -15.13 -36.58 23.39
CA THR A 96 -14.21 -35.76 24.21
C THR A 96 -12.96 -36.58 24.47
N VAL A 97 -11.79 -36.17 23.98
CA VAL A 97 -10.55 -36.93 24.19
C VAL A 97 -9.42 -35.98 24.60
N ALA A 98 -8.70 -36.37 25.65
CA ALA A 98 -7.46 -35.75 26.08
C ALA A 98 -6.28 -36.45 25.36
N VAL A 99 -5.47 -35.72 24.58
CA VAL A 99 -4.26 -36.28 23.92
C VAL A 99 -3.15 -35.25 23.78
N HIS A 100 -1.91 -35.75 23.90
CA HIS A 100 -0.61 -35.11 23.67
C HIS A 100 -0.58 -34.15 22.46
N SER A 101 0.03 -32.99 22.66
CA SER A 101 0.13 -31.91 21.67
C SER A 101 1.30 -32.13 20.72
N ILE A 102 1.05 -32.18 19.42
CA ILE A 102 2.07 -31.79 18.44
C ILE A 102 1.88 -30.30 18.24
N VAL A 103 2.81 -29.50 18.74
CA VAL A 103 2.84 -28.06 18.52
C VAL A 103 3.36 -27.85 17.10
N LEU A 104 2.44 -27.77 16.13
CA LEU A 104 2.78 -27.25 14.81
C LEU A 104 3.08 -25.76 14.98
N SER A 105 4.25 -25.32 14.52
CA SER A 105 4.65 -23.91 14.60
C SER A 105 3.64 -23.06 13.84
N THR A 106 2.83 -22.30 14.57
CA THR A 106 1.83 -21.35 14.03
C THR A 106 2.44 -20.05 13.52
N GLU A 107 3.77 -20.01 13.38
CA GLU A 107 4.58 -18.84 13.06
C GLU A 107 5.45 -19.02 11.80
N ASP A 108 5.07 -19.95 10.93
CA ASP A 108 5.65 -20.03 9.59
C ASP A 108 5.13 -18.88 8.69
N ASP A 109 5.86 -18.60 7.61
CA ASP A 109 5.53 -17.50 6.71
C ASP A 109 4.17 -17.63 6.02
N LEU A 110 3.71 -18.85 5.71
CA LEU A 110 2.39 -19.04 5.10
C LEU A 110 1.29 -18.67 6.09
N SER A 111 1.40 -19.17 7.33
CA SER A 111 0.46 -18.84 8.42
C SER A 111 0.43 -17.33 8.66
N LYS A 112 1.60 -16.67 8.71
CA LYS A 112 1.69 -15.21 8.87
C LYS A 112 0.99 -14.46 7.74
N ILE A 113 1.31 -14.80 6.50
CA ILE A 113 0.82 -14.11 5.30
C ILE A 113 -0.69 -14.31 5.15
N THR A 114 -1.18 -15.53 5.32
CA THR A 114 -2.61 -15.83 5.17
C THR A 114 -3.45 -15.22 6.27
N ARG A 115 -2.97 -15.17 7.51
CA ARG A 115 -3.63 -14.38 8.56
C ARG A 115 -3.66 -12.88 8.24
N GLY A 116 -2.64 -12.34 7.58
CA GLY A 116 -2.65 -10.96 7.09
C GLY A 116 -3.78 -10.70 6.09
N TYR A 117 -4.00 -11.64 5.17
CA TYR A 117 -5.12 -11.60 4.22
C TYR A 117 -6.48 -11.77 4.89
N ASP A 118 -6.60 -12.68 5.85
CA ASP A 118 -7.85 -12.89 6.59
C ASP A 118 -8.22 -11.64 7.41
N ARG A 119 -7.23 -10.98 8.05
CA ARG A 119 -7.44 -9.69 8.75
C ARG A 119 -7.86 -8.59 7.80
N LEU A 120 -7.29 -8.52 6.60
CA LEU A 120 -7.69 -7.57 5.57
C LEU A 120 -9.14 -7.79 5.15
N GLU A 121 -9.56 -9.04 4.90
CA GLU A 121 -10.94 -9.37 4.53
C GLU A 121 -11.94 -8.92 5.61
N ILE A 122 -11.64 -9.27 6.87
CA ILE A 122 -12.43 -8.84 8.04
C ILE A 122 -12.51 -7.31 8.11
N ALA A 123 -11.39 -6.61 7.89
CA ALA A 123 -11.35 -5.15 7.91
C ALA A 123 -12.23 -4.54 6.81
N LEU A 124 -12.14 -5.04 5.58
CA LEU A 124 -12.97 -4.58 4.45
C LEU A 124 -14.46 -4.82 4.69
N GLU A 125 -14.84 -5.95 5.30
CA GLU A 125 -16.22 -6.19 5.73
C GLU A 125 -16.69 -5.18 6.77
N LYS A 126 -15.85 -4.88 7.78
CA LYS A 126 -16.15 -3.88 8.81
C LYS A 126 -16.31 -2.49 8.23
N GLU A 127 -15.41 -2.07 7.35
CA GLU A 127 -15.50 -0.78 6.66
C GLU A 127 -16.80 -0.64 5.87
N LYS A 128 -17.20 -1.68 5.11
CA LYS A 128 -18.48 -1.69 4.38
C LYS A 128 -19.68 -1.51 5.33
N LYS A 129 -19.67 -2.21 6.48
CA LYS A 129 -20.73 -2.10 7.51
C LYS A 129 -20.77 -0.69 8.12
N ILE A 130 -19.62 -0.14 8.49
CA ILE A 130 -19.50 1.22 9.05
C ILE A 130 -20.02 2.24 8.05
N ASN A 131 -19.54 2.21 6.80
CA ASN A 131 -19.99 3.10 5.73
C ASN A 131 -21.51 3.07 5.54
N LYS A 132 -22.11 1.87 5.50
CA LYS A 132 -23.56 1.72 5.35
C LYS A 132 -24.33 2.37 6.51
N ARG A 133 -23.87 2.18 7.75
CA ARG A 133 -24.50 2.77 8.94
C ARG A 133 -24.34 4.28 8.99
N ILE A 134 -23.18 4.82 8.61
CA ILE A 134 -22.98 6.27 8.49
C ILE A 134 -23.96 6.85 7.46
N LEU A 135 -24.06 6.26 6.26
CA LEU A 135 -24.98 6.71 5.22
C LEU A 135 -26.45 6.72 5.69
N GLN A 136 -26.88 5.64 6.34
CA GLN A 136 -28.21 5.57 6.96
C GLN A 136 -28.44 6.73 7.93
N LYS A 137 -27.49 6.97 8.84
CA LYS A 137 -27.62 8.06 9.81
C LYS A 137 -27.60 9.44 9.18
N LEU A 138 -26.78 9.66 8.15
CA LEU A 138 -26.73 10.92 7.40
C LEU A 138 -28.02 11.18 6.64
N ARG A 139 -28.69 10.13 6.15
CA ARG A 139 -30.00 10.24 5.48
C ARG A 139 -31.04 10.81 6.43
N ASP A 140 -31.10 10.30 7.65
CA ASP A 140 -32.11 10.60 8.66
C ASP A 140 -31.83 11.89 9.46
N THR A 141 -30.68 12.52 9.24
CA THR A 141 -30.26 13.73 9.98
C THR A 141 -30.35 14.96 9.07
N GLU A 142 -31.14 15.96 9.49
CA GLU A 142 -31.30 17.21 8.73
C GLU A 142 -30.05 18.11 8.83
N ILE A 143 -29.55 18.33 10.05
CA ILE A 143 -28.35 19.12 10.32
C ILE A 143 -27.26 18.19 10.84
N VAL A 144 -26.23 17.98 10.02
CA VAL A 144 -25.12 17.08 10.35
C VAL A 144 -23.95 17.89 10.88
N VAL A 145 -23.59 17.68 12.15
CA VAL A 145 -22.39 18.27 12.76
C VAL A 145 -21.41 17.17 13.11
N ILE A 146 -20.19 17.28 12.60
CA ILE A 146 -19.07 16.38 12.92
C ILE A 146 -17.86 17.27 13.21
N PRO A 147 -17.37 17.31 14.46
CA PRO A 147 -16.32 18.25 14.87
C PRO A 147 -15.02 18.18 14.05
N GLN A 148 -14.64 16.97 13.60
CA GLN A 148 -13.34 16.70 12.99
C GLN A 148 -13.52 15.91 11.71
N ILE A 149 -13.00 16.42 10.59
CA ILE A 149 -13.08 15.75 9.29
C ILE A 149 -11.67 15.45 8.76
N ILE A 150 -11.48 14.24 8.23
CA ILE A 150 -10.30 13.84 7.45
C ILE A 150 -10.75 13.61 6.01
N ILE A 151 -10.19 14.35 5.06
CA ILE A 151 -10.42 14.15 3.63
C ILE A 151 -9.28 13.32 3.06
N GLY A 152 -9.59 12.08 2.65
CA GLY A 152 -8.65 11.11 2.10
C GLY A 152 -8.39 9.93 3.03
N SER A 153 -8.55 8.72 2.51
CA SER A 153 -8.30 7.44 3.20
C SER A 153 -7.00 6.75 2.77
N GLY A 154 -6.12 7.47 2.05
CA GLY A 154 -4.79 7.01 1.69
C GLY A 154 -3.80 6.97 2.86
N ASP A 155 -2.51 6.86 2.56
CA ASP A 155 -1.46 6.68 3.58
C ASP A 155 -1.39 7.82 4.61
N THR A 156 -1.45 9.07 4.14
CA THR A 156 -1.40 10.26 5.00
C THR A 156 -2.62 10.33 5.93
N GLY A 157 -3.83 10.11 5.40
CA GLY A 157 -5.07 10.13 6.20
C GLY A 157 -5.14 8.97 7.20
N THR A 158 -4.69 7.79 6.79
CA THR A 158 -4.54 6.64 7.69
C THR A 158 -3.53 6.93 8.79
N THR A 159 -2.39 7.54 8.48
CA THR A 159 -1.41 7.95 9.49
C THR A 159 -2.01 8.93 10.48
N LEU A 160 -2.73 9.95 10.01
CA LEU A 160 -3.36 10.91 10.89
C LEU A 160 -4.39 10.25 11.81
N TRP A 161 -5.21 9.34 11.29
CA TRP A 161 -6.14 8.53 12.10
C TRP A 161 -5.43 7.70 13.18
N LEU A 162 -4.32 7.04 12.82
CA LEU A 162 -3.56 6.19 13.73
C LEU A 162 -2.75 6.97 14.77
N GLU A 163 -2.36 8.21 14.49
CA GLU A 163 -1.52 9.02 15.38
C GLU A 163 -2.34 10.03 16.21
N LYS A 164 -3.23 10.81 15.59
CA LYS A 164 -3.99 11.89 16.26
C LYS A 164 -5.24 11.38 16.98
N PHE A 165 -5.94 10.40 16.41
CA PHE A 165 -7.30 10.01 16.83
C PHE A 165 -7.36 8.67 17.57
N GLN A 166 -6.27 8.27 18.24
CA GLN A 166 -6.17 7.00 18.98
C GLN A 166 -7.25 6.82 20.04
N SER A 167 -7.66 7.89 20.72
CA SER A 167 -8.72 7.88 21.74
C SER A 167 -10.10 7.46 21.20
N HIS A 168 -10.31 7.52 19.88
CA HIS A 168 -11.57 7.16 19.22
C HIS A 168 -11.54 5.75 18.62
N HIS A 169 -10.41 5.04 18.64
CA HIS A 169 -10.30 3.70 18.07
C HIS A 169 -11.26 2.72 18.75
N GLY A 170 -12.00 1.94 17.95
CA GLY A 170 -12.94 0.93 18.46
C GLY A 170 -14.25 1.47 19.05
N THR A 171 -14.56 2.76 18.86
CA THR A 171 -15.77 3.39 19.41
C THR A 171 -16.90 3.57 18.38
N CYS A 172 -16.55 3.59 17.10
CA CYS A 172 -17.45 3.97 16.00
C CYS A 172 -18.68 3.06 15.90
N GLN A 173 -18.52 1.73 15.97
CA GLN A 173 -19.66 0.83 15.82
C GLN A 173 -20.68 0.98 16.95
N LYS A 174 -20.19 1.23 18.19
CA LYS A 174 -21.03 1.49 19.35
C LYS A 174 -21.77 2.81 19.21
N GLN A 175 -21.08 3.89 18.82
CA GLN A 175 -21.72 5.19 18.58
C GLN A 175 -22.83 5.08 17.53
N LEU A 176 -22.56 4.39 16.42
CA LEU A 176 -23.55 4.16 15.36
C LEU A 176 -24.71 3.28 15.83
N SER A 177 -24.49 2.28 16.70
CA SER A 177 -25.60 1.50 17.28
C SER A 177 -26.46 2.33 18.24
N ASP A 178 -25.83 3.30 18.91
CA ASP A 178 -26.48 4.23 19.83
C ASP A 178 -27.14 5.41 19.07
N ASN A 179 -27.28 5.31 17.74
CA ASN A 179 -27.82 6.34 16.84
C ASN A 179 -27.08 7.69 16.92
N GLN A 180 -25.77 7.66 17.17
CA GLN A 180 -24.90 8.83 17.20
C GLN A 180 -23.91 8.80 16.03
N LEU A 181 -23.62 9.98 15.46
CA LEU A 181 -22.52 10.11 14.50
C LEU A 181 -21.19 10.17 15.27
N PRO A 182 -20.12 9.54 14.75
CA PRO A 182 -18.80 9.61 15.36
C PRO A 182 -18.26 11.05 15.32
N PRO A 183 -17.48 11.48 16.32
CA PRO A 183 -16.96 12.85 16.41
C PRO A 183 -15.88 13.16 15.37
N VAL A 184 -15.34 12.12 14.74
CA VAL A 184 -14.40 12.18 13.62
C VAL A 184 -15.07 11.51 12.42
N LEU A 185 -14.94 12.07 11.23
CA LEU A 185 -15.37 11.42 9.98
C LEU A 185 -14.24 11.44 8.96
N MET A 186 -13.92 10.28 8.41
CA MET A 186 -13.02 10.18 7.27
C MET A 186 -13.86 10.08 5.98
N ILE A 187 -13.56 10.90 4.99
CA ILE A 187 -14.29 10.93 3.71
C ILE A 187 -13.32 10.57 2.59
N GLY A 188 -13.66 9.54 1.81
CA GLY A 188 -12.92 9.14 0.63
C GLY A 188 -13.70 8.14 -0.22
N LYS A 189 -13.97 8.49 -1.48
CA LYS A 189 -14.72 7.65 -2.42
C LYS A 189 -14.06 6.29 -2.62
N ASP A 190 -12.74 6.32 -2.80
CA ASP A 190 -11.88 5.17 -2.95
C ASP A 190 -10.56 5.40 -2.19
N ALA A 191 -9.79 4.33 -2.04
CA ALA A 191 -8.47 4.38 -1.43
C ALA A 191 -7.36 4.76 -2.43
N GLY A 192 -7.73 5.30 -3.60
CA GLY A 192 -6.82 5.60 -4.71
C GLY A 192 -6.26 4.37 -5.43
N SER A 193 -5.16 4.58 -6.13
CA SER A 193 -4.51 3.58 -6.99
C SER A 193 -3.56 2.62 -6.27
N TRP A 194 -3.45 2.68 -4.95
CA TRP A 194 -2.49 1.89 -4.17
C TRP A 194 -2.77 0.38 -4.17
N LYS A 195 -3.93 -0.05 -4.67
CA LYS A 195 -4.32 -1.46 -4.73
C LYS A 195 -3.48 -2.32 -5.68
N HIS A 196 -2.69 -1.69 -6.56
CA HIS A 196 -1.97 -2.43 -7.58
C HIS A 196 -0.56 -2.89 -7.17
N ASN A 197 -0.02 -3.85 -7.91
CA ASN A 197 1.26 -4.51 -7.62
C ASN A 197 2.43 -3.77 -8.29
N TYR A 198 3.05 -2.83 -7.58
CA TYR A 198 4.19 -2.04 -8.06
C TYR A 198 5.15 -1.69 -6.92
N THR A 199 6.41 -1.48 -7.25
CA THR A 199 7.46 -1.14 -6.30
C THR A 199 7.48 0.36 -6.02
N LEU A 200 7.51 0.72 -4.74
CA LEU A 200 7.69 2.08 -4.26
C LEU A 200 9.17 2.44 -4.19
N ALA A 201 9.47 3.74 -4.24
CA ALA A 201 10.83 4.23 -4.05
C ALA A 201 11.34 4.09 -2.60
N GLN A 202 10.48 3.76 -1.63
CA GLN A 202 10.85 3.68 -0.21
C GLN A 202 10.93 2.21 0.27
N PRO A 203 11.97 1.85 1.05
CA PRO A 203 12.04 0.56 1.73
C PRO A 203 11.31 0.52 3.07
N HIS A 204 11.23 -0.69 3.64
CA HIS A 204 10.53 -0.98 4.90
C HIS A 204 11.02 -0.13 6.08
N SER A 205 12.33 0.15 6.14
CA SER A 205 12.90 1.02 7.17
C SER A 205 12.27 2.42 7.22
N LEU A 206 11.65 2.90 6.14
CA LEU A 206 11.06 4.23 6.08
C LEU A 206 9.54 4.26 6.28
N LEU A 207 8.83 3.16 5.94
CA LEU A 207 7.36 3.15 5.92
C LEU A 207 6.69 2.08 6.78
N GLU A 208 7.42 1.39 7.66
CA GLU A 208 6.75 0.64 8.72
C GLU A 208 6.19 1.55 9.81
N ARG A 209 5.21 1.05 10.57
CA ARG A 209 4.60 1.70 11.73
C ARG A 209 4.57 0.70 12.88
N THR A 210 5.33 0.96 13.94
CA THR A 210 5.43 0.05 15.09
C THR A 210 4.19 -0.03 15.97
N THR A 211 3.31 0.96 15.89
CA THR A 211 2.08 1.06 16.68
C THR A 211 0.85 0.60 15.89
N ALA A 212 0.99 0.34 14.59
CA ALA A 212 -0.11 -0.08 13.74
C ALA A 212 -0.51 -1.53 14.03
N LYS A 213 -1.81 -1.82 13.88
CA LYS A 213 -2.34 -3.19 13.99
C LYS A 213 -1.87 -4.10 12.86
N GLU A 214 -1.48 -3.52 11.72
CA GLU A 214 -0.99 -4.24 10.55
C GLU A 214 0.15 -3.44 9.88
N ASN A 215 1.12 -4.15 9.30
CA ASN A 215 2.21 -3.55 8.53
C ASN A 215 2.37 -4.24 7.17
N PRO A 216 3.01 -3.60 6.17
CA PRO A 216 3.30 -4.22 4.89
C PRO A 216 4.08 -5.54 5.00
N SER A 217 4.89 -5.70 6.05
CA SER A 217 5.65 -6.92 6.34
C SER A 217 4.79 -8.13 6.70
N ALA A 218 3.50 -7.94 7.04
CA ALA A 218 2.56 -9.03 7.25
C ALA A 218 2.27 -9.82 5.97
N TYR A 219 2.46 -9.20 4.80
CA TYR A 219 2.18 -9.79 3.48
C TYR A 219 3.43 -10.30 2.77
N LEU A 220 4.57 -10.38 3.48
CA LEU A 220 5.86 -10.75 2.92
C LEU A 220 6.49 -11.90 3.69
N VAL A 221 7.25 -12.73 2.99
CA VAL A 221 8.08 -13.77 3.63
C VAL A 221 9.18 -13.12 4.48
N THR A 222 9.46 -13.72 5.64
CA THR A 222 10.34 -13.14 6.65
C THR A 222 11.76 -12.96 6.12
N GLU A 223 12.27 -13.92 5.35
CA GLU A 223 13.61 -13.83 4.77
C GLU A 223 13.75 -12.64 3.81
N HIS A 224 12.74 -12.39 2.98
CA HIS A 224 12.74 -11.24 2.07
C HIS A 224 12.64 -9.93 2.85
N TYR A 225 11.72 -9.85 3.81
CA TYR A 225 11.55 -8.69 4.67
C TYR A 225 12.84 -8.31 5.42
N GLN A 226 13.57 -9.28 5.99
CA GLN A 226 14.83 -9.04 6.70
C GLN A 226 15.90 -8.33 5.87
N LYS A 227 15.84 -8.42 4.53
CA LYS A 227 16.75 -7.73 3.59
C LYS A 227 16.41 -6.24 3.41
N ASN A 228 15.36 -5.73 4.06
CA ASN A 228 14.84 -4.37 3.93
C ASN A 228 14.58 -3.97 2.46
N PRO A 229 13.73 -4.72 1.73
CA PRO A 229 13.46 -4.44 0.33
C PRO A 229 12.67 -3.13 0.16
N HIS A 230 12.59 -2.64 -1.09
CA HIS A 230 11.64 -1.59 -1.41
C HIS A 230 10.22 -2.13 -1.26
N ILE A 231 9.32 -1.31 -0.73
CA ILE A 231 7.96 -1.77 -0.42
C ILE A 231 7.12 -1.85 -1.68
N ASN A 232 6.27 -2.86 -1.77
CA ASN A 232 5.22 -2.91 -2.77
C ASN A 232 4.00 -2.05 -2.36
N GLY A 233 3.53 -1.19 -3.26
CA GLY A 233 2.37 -0.31 -3.03
C GLY A 233 1.12 -1.05 -2.55
N ARG A 234 0.87 -2.25 -3.09
CA ARG A 234 -0.22 -3.14 -2.69
C ARG A 234 -0.19 -3.45 -1.19
N HIS A 235 0.99 -3.74 -0.63
CA HIS A 235 1.11 -4.13 0.78
C HIS A 235 0.91 -2.95 1.72
N VAL A 236 1.25 -1.72 1.29
CA VAL A 236 0.90 -0.49 2.01
C VAL A 236 -0.61 -0.30 2.02
N TYR A 237 -1.26 -0.44 0.87
CA TYR A 237 -2.72 -0.37 0.77
C TYR A 237 -3.39 -1.38 1.70
N GLN A 238 -3.00 -2.65 1.62
CA GLN A 238 -3.56 -3.73 2.43
C GLN A 238 -3.38 -3.44 3.93
N ALA A 239 -2.17 -3.06 4.35
CA ALA A 239 -1.92 -2.70 5.74
C ALA A 239 -2.77 -1.49 6.20
N ASN A 240 -2.96 -0.49 5.33
CA ASN A 240 -3.79 0.67 5.65
C ASN A 240 -5.26 0.29 5.80
N GLN A 241 -5.84 -0.48 4.88
CA GLN A 241 -7.24 -0.94 5.01
C GLN A 241 -7.42 -1.82 6.24
N ALA A 242 -6.50 -2.77 6.49
CA ALA A 242 -6.51 -3.57 7.70
C ALA A 242 -6.49 -2.68 8.95
N CYS A 243 -5.63 -1.67 9.00
CA CYS A 243 -5.58 -0.74 10.12
C CYS A 243 -6.89 0.05 10.27
N LEU A 244 -7.44 0.63 9.21
CA LEU A 244 -8.68 1.41 9.25
C LEU A 244 -9.85 0.55 9.75
N GLY A 245 -10.09 -0.61 9.15
CA GLY A 245 -11.18 -1.50 9.59
C GLY A 245 -10.99 -2.09 10.99
N LEU A 246 -9.76 -2.45 11.39
CA LEU A 246 -9.48 -3.00 12.73
C LEU A 246 -9.50 -1.95 13.84
N THR A 247 -9.33 -0.67 13.53
CA THR A 247 -9.47 0.45 14.48
C THR A 247 -10.85 1.10 14.42
N GLU A 248 -11.75 0.57 13.59
CA GLU A 248 -13.09 1.11 13.34
C GLU A 248 -13.09 2.57 12.86
N ALA A 249 -12.20 2.89 11.94
CA ALA A 249 -12.18 4.21 11.32
C ALA A 249 -13.57 4.55 10.73
N PRO A 250 -14.14 5.72 11.04
CA PRO A 250 -15.45 6.16 10.55
C PRO A 250 -15.35 6.61 9.08
N LEU A 251 -15.14 5.66 8.17
CA LEU A 251 -14.94 5.92 6.75
C LEU A 251 -16.26 5.99 5.98
N LEU A 252 -16.55 7.16 5.42
CA LEU A 252 -17.62 7.41 4.47
C LEU A 252 -17.08 7.39 3.03
N ARG A 253 -17.61 6.48 2.21
CA ARG A 253 -17.34 6.39 0.78
C ARG A 253 -18.15 7.43 0.01
N ALA A 254 -17.64 8.66 0.00
CA ALA A 254 -18.24 9.81 -0.66
C ALA A 254 -17.18 10.71 -1.31
N SER A 255 -17.62 11.55 -2.24
CA SER A 255 -16.78 12.59 -2.87
C SER A 255 -17.00 13.92 -2.19
N VAL A 256 -15.92 14.61 -1.83
CA VAL A 256 -16.00 16.01 -1.40
C VAL A 256 -16.09 16.90 -2.64
N MET A 257 -17.08 17.78 -2.67
CA MET A 257 -17.30 18.72 -3.77
C MET A 257 -16.71 20.09 -3.46
N LYS A 258 -16.89 20.58 -2.23
CA LYS A 258 -16.45 21.89 -1.76
C LYS A 258 -16.21 21.91 -0.25
N ILE A 259 -15.32 22.79 0.17
CA ILE A 259 -15.16 23.27 1.54
C ILE A 259 -15.64 24.71 1.55
N GLU A 260 -16.72 24.97 2.29
CA GLU A 260 -17.38 26.29 2.32
C GLU A 260 -17.20 26.93 3.70
N LYS A 261 -17.03 28.25 3.72
CA LYS A 261 -16.82 29.04 4.94
C LYS A 261 -18.07 29.83 5.29
N LYS A 262 -18.45 29.83 6.57
CA LYS A 262 -19.66 30.50 7.07
C LYS A 262 -19.79 31.94 6.58
N SER A 263 -18.71 32.71 6.61
CA SER A 263 -18.67 34.11 6.19
C SER A 263 -19.16 34.38 4.76
N ASN A 264 -19.14 33.36 3.88
CA ASN A 264 -19.59 33.47 2.50
C ASN A 264 -21.02 32.94 2.28
N HIS A 265 -21.60 32.28 3.29
CA HIS A 265 -22.83 31.50 3.22
C HIS A 265 -23.77 31.76 4.41
N GLU A 266 -23.70 32.96 5.03
CA GLU A 266 -24.50 33.30 6.22
C GLU A 266 -26.02 33.14 5.99
N ALA A 267 -26.49 33.38 4.77
CA ALA A 267 -27.92 33.34 4.43
C ALA A 267 -28.53 31.92 4.48
N ASP A 268 -27.73 30.88 4.23
CA ASP A 268 -28.15 29.48 4.18
C ASP A 268 -27.42 28.59 5.22
N TRP A 269 -26.72 29.22 6.16
CA TRP A 269 -26.00 28.51 7.22
C TRP A 269 -26.93 27.99 8.30
N LYS A 270 -26.93 26.68 8.55
CA LYS A 270 -27.82 26.02 9.52
C LYS A 270 -27.17 25.70 10.88
N ALA A 271 -25.84 25.79 11.00
CA ALA A 271 -25.12 25.49 12.25
C ALA A 271 -24.27 26.71 12.69
N PRO A 272 -24.84 27.66 13.46
CA PRO A 272 -24.22 28.95 13.72
C PRO A 272 -22.89 28.86 14.48
N GLU A 273 -22.65 27.78 15.22
CA GLU A 273 -21.44 27.53 16.00
C GLU A 273 -20.27 26.98 15.17
N GLN A 274 -20.52 26.59 13.91
CA GLN A 274 -19.51 25.96 13.05
C GLN A 274 -19.06 26.93 11.97
N GLU A 275 -17.74 27.06 11.80
CA GLU A 275 -17.14 27.99 10.84
C GLU A 275 -17.08 27.43 9.41
N TYR A 276 -17.10 26.09 9.28
CA TYR A 276 -16.95 25.40 8.00
C TYR A 276 -18.08 24.39 7.79
N ARG A 277 -18.41 24.15 6.52
CA ARG A 277 -19.21 23.00 6.09
C ARG A 277 -18.58 22.33 4.87
N ILE A 278 -18.71 21.02 4.80
CA ILE A 278 -18.24 20.20 3.69
C ILE A 278 -19.44 19.76 2.86
N VAL A 279 -19.41 20.07 1.57
CA VAL A 279 -20.41 19.60 0.62
C VAL A 279 -19.95 18.25 0.09
N VAL A 280 -20.69 17.19 0.42
CA VAL A 280 -20.35 15.81 0.05
C VAL A 280 -21.39 15.22 -0.88
N SER A 281 -20.93 14.58 -1.96
CA SER A 281 -21.75 13.74 -2.83
C SER A 281 -21.69 12.31 -2.34
N THR A 282 -22.84 11.79 -1.91
CA THR A 282 -23.02 10.40 -1.47
C THR A 282 -23.87 9.62 -2.47
N ALA A 283 -24.02 8.31 -2.28
CA ALA A 283 -24.96 7.50 -3.05
C ALA A 283 -26.43 7.95 -2.87
N ASP A 284 -26.75 8.62 -1.76
CA ASP A 284 -28.09 9.11 -1.42
C ASP A 284 -28.30 10.59 -1.79
N GLY A 285 -27.35 11.18 -2.54
CA GLY A 285 -27.37 12.59 -2.94
C GLY A 285 -26.39 13.46 -2.16
N ILE A 286 -26.61 14.78 -2.23
CA ILE A 286 -25.73 15.79 -1.64
C ILE A 286 -26.08 15.98 -0.15
N LYS A 287 -25.05 16.02 0.70
CA LYS A 287 -25.17 16.34 2.13
C LYS A 287 -24.20 17.47 2.51
N TYR A 288 -24.61 18.26 3.49
CA TYR A 288 -23.81 19.31 4.10
C TYR A 288 -23.40 18.87 5.50
N ILE A 289 -22.10 18.81 5.77
CA ILE A 289 -21.55 18.39 7.05
C ILE A 289 -20.81 19.58 7.67
N TYR A 290 -21.34 20.13 8.76
CA TYR A 290 -20.73 21.22 9.50
C TYR A 290 -19.61 20.72 10.42
N THR A 291 -18.52 21.46 10.52
CA THR A 291 -17.29 21.03 11.22
C THR A 291 -16.50 22.20 11.81
N ASN A 292 -15.67 21.88 12.80
CA ASN A 292 -14.70 22.82 13.40
C ASN A 292 -13.34 22.74 12.73
N GLU A 293 -12.94 21.55 12.26
CA GLU A 293 -11.61 21.29 11.72
C GLU A 293 -11.66 20.33 10.53
N VAL A 294 -10.83 20.61 9.52
CA VAL A 294 -10.71 19.82 8.30
C VAL A 294 -9.24 19.51 8.04
N ASN A 295 -8.91 18.22 8.07
CA ASN A 295 -7.59 17.71 7.73
C ASN A 295 -7.63 17.15 6.30
N ILE A 296 -6.87 17.76 5.40
CA ILE A 296 -6.81 17.41 3.97
C ILE A 296 -5.56 16.57 3.75
N CYS A 297 -5.78 15.28 3.51
CA CYS A 297 -4.74 14.27 3.37
C CYS A 297 -4.75 13.61 1.97
N THR A 298 -5.78 13.86 1.16
CA THR A 298 -5.79 13.49 -0.24
C THR A 298 -5.15 14.60 -1.06
N GLY A 299 -4.13 14.23 -1.83
CA GLY A 299 -3.37 15.14 -2.65
C GLY A 299 -3.67 14.99 -4.13
N LEU A 300 -2.75 15.57 -4.89
CA LEU A 300 -2.69 15.75 -6.34
C LEU A 300 -3.50 14.78 -7.22
N GLY A 301 -4.13 15.39 -8.24
CA GLY A 301 -5.12 14.76 -9.09
C GLY A 301 -4.52 13.92 -10.22
N PRO A 302 -5.29 13.65 -11.28
CA PRO A 302 -4.81 12.85 -12.39
C PRO A 302 -3.57 13.47 -13.03
N ALA A 303 -2.80 12.68 -13.77
CA ALA A 303 -1.67 13.24 -14.50
C ALA A 303 -2.11 14.36 -15.45
N ARG A 304 -1.25 15.35 -15.64
CA ARG A 304 -1.50 16.41 -16.62
C ARG A 304 -1.61 15.80 -18.00
N ASN A 305 -2.73 16.02 -18.67
CA ASN A 305 -2.92 15.61 -20.05
C ASN A 305 -2.65 16.80 -20.99
N ILE A 306 -1.42 16.90 -21.51
CA ILE A 306 -1.10 17.89 -22.56
C ILE A 306 -1.29 17.34 -23.97
N ILE A 307 -1.75 16.08 -24.09
CA ILE A 307 -1.85 15.39 -25.36
C ILE A 307 -3.22 15.65 -25.97
N SER A 308 -4.29 15.33 -25.23
CA SER A 308 -5.67 15.53 -25.69
C SER A 308 -5.98 17.01 -25.91
N GLY A 309 -6.52 17.35 -27.08
CA GLY A 309 -6.90 18.70 -27.47
C GLY A 309 -5.73 19.63 -27.86
N LYS A 310 -4.47 19.22 -27.66
CA LYS A 310 -3.28 20.03 -27.97
C LYS A 310 -2.33 19.37 -28.97
N LEU A 311 -1.97 18.11 -28.76
CA LEU A 311 -1.10 17.34 -29.67
C LEU A 311 -1.90 16.38 -30.55
N LEU A 312 -3.09 15.98 -30.10
CA LEU A 312 -4.04 15.14 -30.82
C LEU A 312 -5.47 15.67 -30.62
N PRO A 313 -6.37 15.51 -31.62
CA PRO A 313 -7.80 15.65 -31.41
C PRO A 313 -8.30 14.73 -30.27
N PRO A 314 -9.27 15.16 -29.45
CA PRO A 314 -9.75 14.37 -28.31
C PRO A 314 -10.19 12.94 -28.68
N THR A 315 -10.93 12.78 -29.78
CA THR A 315 -11.41 11.47 -30.26
C THR A 315 -10.27 10.53 -30.67
N GLN A 316 -9.22 11.08 -31.29
CA GLN A 316 -8.04 10.29 -31.67
C GLN A 316 -7.22 9.89 -30.43
N PHE A 317 -7.10 10.77 -29.44
CA PHE A 317 -6.47 10.44 -28.17
C PHE A 317 -7.25 9.35 -27.43
N GLU A 318 -8.58 9.44 -27.35
CA GLU A 318 -9.43 8.43 -26.71
C GLU A 318 -9.24 7.04 -27.32
N LEU A 319 -9.13 6.94 -28.65
CA LEU A 319 -8.85 5.68 -29.34
C LEU A 319 -7.47 5.11 -28.97
N LEU A 320 -6.44 5.96 -28.91
CA LEU A 320 -5.05 5.52 -28.68
C LEU A 320 -4.73 5.26 -27.20
N ASN A 321 -5.53 5.83 -26.30
CA ASN A 321 -5.42 5.68 -24.84
C ASN A 321 -6.32 4.57 -24.27
N GLN A 322 -6.74 3.63 -25.12
CA GLN A 322 -7.43 2.41 -24.71
C GLN A 322 -6.52 1.20 -24.94
N PHE A 323 -6.70 0.18 -24.09
CA PHE A 323 -5.97 -1.07 -24.23
C PHE A 323 -6.39 -1.78 -25.52
N ASP A 324 -5.44 -2.03 -26.39
CA ASP A 324 -5.64 -2.79 -27.62
C ASP A 324 -5.32 -4.26 -27.35
N SER A 325 -6.32 -5.14 -27.40
CA SER A 325 -6.16 -6.58 -27.14
C SER A 325 -5.35 -7.30 -28.23
N GLN A 326 -5.37 -6.78 -29.47
CA GLN A 326 -4.57 -7.32 -30.57
C GLN A 326 -3.10 -6.96 -30.40
N LYS A 327 -2.78 -5.73 -30.00
CA LYS A 327 -1.40 -5.33 -29.68
C LYS A 327 -0.93 -5.86 -28.32
N GLY A 328 -1.86 -6.02 -27.37
CA GLY A 328 -1.60 -6.36 -25.97
C GLY A 328 -1.04 -5.20 -25.14
N PHE A 329 -1.31 -3.96 -25.55
CA PHE A 329 -0.88 -2.73 -24.86
C PHE A 329 -1.68 -1.50 -25.26
N THR A 330 -1.59 -0.45 -24.43
CA THR A 330 -2.16 0.87 -24.71
C THR A 330 -1.15 1.72 -25.48
N THR A 331 -1.52 2.26 -26.65
CA THR A 331 -0.56 2.93 -27.57
C THR A 331 -0.03 4.26 -26.98
N ILE A 332 -0.89 5.05 -26.34
CA ILE A 332 -0.51 6.24 -25.56
C ILE A 332 -1.05 6.04 -24.16
N VAL A 333 -0.18 5.97 -23.15
CA VAL A 333 -0.60 5.64 -21.79
C VAL A 333 -0.05 6.63 -20.77
N ASP A 334 -0.88 6.93 -19.77
CA ASP A 334 -0.45 7.70 -18.62
C ASP A 334 0.62 6.94 -17.81
N GLY A 335 1.65 7.66 -17.35
CA GLY A 335 2.73 7.09 -16.56
C GLY A 335 2.27 6.42 -15.27
N ASN A 336 1.29 7.00 -14.56
CA ASN A 336 0.76 6.34 -13.37
C ASN A 336 0.02 5.06 -13.78
N GLN A 337 -0.87 5.12 -14.77
CA GLN A 337 -1.57 3.91 -15.26
C GLN A 337 -0.58 2.80 -15.67
N PHE A 338 0.51 3.17 -16.35
CA PHE A 338 1.55 2.24 -16.79
C PHE A 338 2.26 1.56 -15.61
N ILE A 339 2.73 2.32 -14.61
CA ILE A 339 3.45 1.73 -13.47
C ILE A 339 2.52 0.96 -12.54
N LEU A 340 1.29 1.44 -12.38
CA LEU A 340 0.35 0.89 -11.43
C LEU A 340 -0.23 -0.43 -11.94
N THR A 341 -0.56 -0.58 -13.22
CA THR A 341 -1.26 -1.77 -13.71
C THR A 341 -0.34 -2.78 -14.39
N GLY A 342 -0.64 -4.08 -14.24
CA GLY A 342 0.04 -5.16 -15.00
C GLY A 342 -0.50 -5.37 -16.41
N THR A 343 -1.48 -4.57 -16.83
CA THR A 343 -2.18 -4.68 -18.13
C THR A 343 -1.19 -4.65 -19.30
N GLU A 344 -0.16 -3.82 -19.19
CA GLU A 344 0.85 -3.62 -20.22
C GLU A 344 1.89 -4.77 -20.30
N GLU A 345 1.88 -5.69 -19.32
CA GLU A 345 2.86 -6.77 -19.16
C GLU A 345 2.45 -8.08 -19.85
N GLN A 346 1.17 -8.18 -20.27
CA GLN A 346 0.49 -9.42 -20.67
C GLN A 346 1.10 -10.15 -21.87
N LYS A 347 1.68 -9.43 -22.85
CA LYS A 347 2.33 -10.06 -24.02
C LYS A 347 3.85 -10.09 -23.88
N THR A 348 4.46 -11.13 -24.42
CA THR A 348 5.91 -11.39 -24.37
C THR A 348 6.69 -10.63 -25.44
N ASN A 349 6.05 -10.17 -26.50
CA ASN A 349 6.72 -9.50 -27.62
C ASN A 349 7.39 -8.18 -27.18
N PRO A 350 8.69 -7.98 -27.48
CA PRO A 350 9.40 -6.72 -27.27
C PRO A 350 8.76 -5.54 -28.01
N ARG A 351 8.90 -4.35 -27.43
CA ARG A 351 8.39 -3.08 -27.96
C ARG A 351 9.47 -2.01 -27.97
N LYS A 352 9.26 -0.98 -28.78
CA LYS A 352 9.95 0.30 -28.68
C LYS A 352 9.07 1.29 -27.93
N ILE A 353 9.53 1.68 -26.75
CA ILE A 353 8.80 2.53 -25.81
C ILE A 353 9.49 3.90 -25.73
N VAL A 354 8.70 4.97 -25.78
CA VAL A 354 9.18 6.32 -25.46
C VAL A 354 8.53 6.76 -24.15
N VAL A 355 9.34 7.07 -23.14
CA VAL A 355 8.90 7.66 -21.89
C VAL A 355 9.11 9.18 -21.98
N TYR A 356 8.05 9.97 -21.83
CA TYR A 356 8.11 11.42 -21.85
C TYR A 356 7.79 12.04 -20.49
N GLY A 357 8.78 12.66 -19.84
CA GLY A 357 8.62 13.31 -18.54
C GLY A 357 9.87 13.22 -17.68
N GLY A 358 10.05 14.13 -16.73
CA GLY A 358 11.31 14.25 -15.96
C GLY A 358 11.23 13.81 -14.49
N GLY A 359 10.07 13.35 -14.02
CA GLY A 359 9.81 13.08 -12.60
C GLY A 359 10.04 11.62 -12.18
N GLY A 360 9.83 11.32 -10.90
CA GLY A 360 9.96 9.96 -10.35
C GLY A 360 9.08 8.91 -11.04
N THR A 361 7.85 9.27 -11.44
CA THR A 361 6.97 8.40 -12.25
C THR A 361 7.60 8.05 -13.60
N ALA A 362 8.34 8.97 -14.23
CA ALA A 362 9.03 8.72 -15.49
C ALA A 362 10.21 7.75 -15.29
N ALA A 363 10.97 7.92 -14.20
CA ALA A 363 12.03 6.98 -13.84
C ALA A 363 11.49 5.56 -13.58
N ALA A 364 10.37 5.44 -12.87
CA ALA A 364 9.68 4.17 -12.66
C ALA A 364 9.14 3.58 -13.98
N SER A 365 8.59 4.41 -14.86
CA SER A 365 8.12 3.98 -16.19
C SER A 365 9.26 3.48 -17.07
N TYR A 366 10.44 4.13 -17.02
CA TYR A 366 11.64 3.68 -17.72
C TYR A 366 12.09 2.31 -17.21
N ARG A 367 12.19 2.13 -15.87
CA ARG A 367 12.53 0.83 -15.25
C ARG A 367 11.58 -0.28 -15.68
N LYS A 368 10.28 -0.07 -15.48
CA LYS A 368 9.24 -1.04 -15.84
C LYS A 368 9.20 -1.30 -17.35
N GLY A 369 9.39 -0.26 -18.16
CA GLY A 369 9.52 -0.40 -19.61
C GLY A 369 10.71 -1.29 -19.97
N PHE A 370 11.87 -1.06 -19.37
CA PHE A 370 13.10 -1.80 -19.65
C PHE A 370 12.97 -3.28 -19.29
N PHE A 371 12.58 -3.60 -18.05
CA PHE A 371 12.44 -4.98 -17.56
C PHE A 371 11.16 -5.67 -18.05
N GLY A 372 10.14 -4.89 -18.43
CA GLY A 372 8.84 -5.41 -18.83
C GLY A 372 7.87 -5.72 -17.70
N HIS A 373 8.31 -5.60 -16.45
CA HIS A 373 7.56 -5.70 -15.20
C HIS A 373 8.28 -4.86 -14.14
N ASP A 374 7.65 -4.60 -12.99
CA ASP A 374 8.29 -3.84 -11.89
C ASP A 374 8.59 -4.69 -10.65
N ALA A 375 7.89 -5.80 -10.46
CA ALA A 375 8.06 -6.66 -9.30
C ALA A 375 9.48 -7.24 -9.18
N PHE A 376 10.12 -7.07 -8.02
CA PHE A 376 11.45 -7.61 -7.67
C PHE A 376 12.59 -7.14 -8.58
N THR A 377 12.45 -5.97 -9.20
CA THR A 377 13.43 -5.42 -10.15
C THR A 377 14.47 -4.51 -9.48
N GLU A 378 14.43 -4.33 -8.15
CA GLU A 378 15.23 -3.31 -7.44
C GLU A 378 16.73 -3.59 -7.46
N ASN A 379 17.09 -4.88 -7.58
CA ASN A 379 18.47 -5.35 -7.60
C ASN A 379 18.85 -5.97 -8.95
N LEU A 380 17.96 -5.92 -9.95
CA LEU A 380 18.28 -6.41 -11.29
C LEU A 380 19.21 -5.43 -12.01
N GLU A 381 20.17 -6.00 -12.74
CA GLU A 381 21.07 -5.24 -13.59
C GLU A 381 20.38 -4.87 -14.91
N PHE A 382 20.64 -3.66 -15.41
CA PHE A 382 20.19 -3.22 -16.73
C PHE A 382 21.09 -3.75 -17.84
N SER A 383 21.00 -5.06 -18.07
CA SER A 383 21.70 -5.76 -19.14
C SER A 383 20.73 -6.22 -20.22
N GLU A 384 21.24 -6.53 -21.40
CA GLU A 384 20.44 -7.09 -22.50
C GLU A 384 19.70 -8.37 -22.08
N LYS A 385 20.28 -9.15 -21.18
CA LYS A 385 19.67 -10.36 -20.62
C LYS A 385 18.35 -10.06 -19.88
N ASN A 386 18.29 -8.94 -19.18
CA ASN A 386 17.13 -8.54 -18.38
C ASN A 386 16.23 -7.54 -19.14
N GLN A 387 16.56 -7.22 -20.39
CA GLN A 387 15.85 -6.23 -21.19
C GLN A 387 14.70 -6.90 -21.96
N LYS A 388 13.45 -6.48 -21.68
CA LYS A 388 12.29 -6.88 -22.49
C LYS A 388 12.05 -5.92 -23.65
N ASN A 389 12.20 -4.61 -23.44
CA ASN A 389 11.85 -3.59 -24.43
C ASN A 389 13.02 -2.64 -24.72
N SER A 390 13.01 -2.04 -25.91
CA SER A 390 13.83 -0.88 -26.22
C SER A 390 13.14 0.36 -25.67
N VAL A 391 13.84 1.15 -24.85
CA VAL A 391 13.25 2.32 -24.18
C VAL A 391 14.08 3.55 -24.45
N ILE A 392 13.43 4.66 -24.81
CA ILE A 392 14.04 5.98 -24.87
C ILE A 392 13.32 6.87 -23.88
N TRP A 393 14.07 7.52 -22.98
CA TRP A 393 13.55 8.43 -21.98
C TRP A 393 13.86 9.88 -22.35
N ILE A 394 12.81 10.67 -22.57
CA ILE A 394 12.88 12.04 -23.03
C ILE A 394 12.23 12.98 -22.03
N ALA A 395 12.89 14.08 -21.70
CA ALA A 395 12.34 15.10 -20.81
C ALA A 395 12.85 16.50 -21.15
N LYS A 396 12.11 17.54 -20.75
CA LYS A 396 12.63 18.92 -20.78
C LYS A 396 13.78 19.12 -19.78
N GLN A 397 13.71 18.41 -18.66
CA GLN A 397 14.59 18.52 -17.50
C GLN A 397 14.49 17.21 -16.70
N PHE A 398 15.59 16.74 -16.10
CA PHE A 398 15.67 15.44 -15.40
C PHE A 398 15.86 15.56 -13.89
N GLU A 399 16.10 16.77 -13.39
CA GLU A 399 16.38 17.10 -11.99
C GLU A 399 15.19 16.75 -11.07
N LYS A 400 13.99 16.67 -11.65
CA LYS A 400 12.75 16.31 -10.94
C LYS A 400 12.60 14.81 -10.68
N ALA A 401 13.49 13.95 -11.20
CA ALA A 401 13.41 12.51 -10.98
C ALA A 401 13.66 12.12 -9.52
N GLY A 402 14.37 12.98 -8.78
CA GLY A 402 14.81 12.74 -7.42
C GLY A 402 16.16 12.05 -7.34
N ASN A 403 16.68 11.95 -6.12
CA ASN A 403 18.00 11.39 -5.79
C ASN A 403 17.92 10.03 -5.09
N GLY A 404 16.75 9.39 -5.10
CA GLY A 404 16.56 8.04 -4.57
C GLY A 404 17.29 6.99 -5.40
N ARG A 405 17.55 5.83 -4.81
CA ARG A 405 18.35 4.75 -5.41
C ARG A 405 17.75 4.28 -6.73
N LEU A 406 16.44 4.07 -6.81
CA LEU A 406 15.78 3.59 -8.03
C LEU A 406 15.77 4.64 -9.15
N ALA A 407 15.58 5.92 -8.81
CA ALA A 407 15.56 7.00 -9.79
C ALA A 407 16.97 7.33 -10.31
N SER A 408 17.94 7.42 -9.41
CA SER A 408 19.34 7.71 -9.75
C SER A 408 19.98 6.58 -10.56
N SER A 409 19.69 5.31 -10.24
CA SER A 409 20.17 4.19 -11.04
C SER A 409 19.59 4.20 -12.44
N ALA A 410 18.27 4.41 -12.58
CA ALA A 410 17.61 4.54 -13.87
C ALA A 410 18.21 5.68 -14.72
N LEU A 411 18.40 6.86 -14.14
CA LEU A 411 19.01 8.00 -14.83
C LEU A 411 20.45 7.73 -15.29
N SER A 412 21.28 7.21 -14.38
CA SER A 412 22.69 6.94 -14.66
C SER A 412 22.84 5.93 -15.79
N ILE A 413 22.05 4.86 -15.73
CA ILE A 413 22.06 3.79 -16.72
C ILE A 413 21.48 4.25 -18.06
N ALA A 414 20.34 4.93 -18.08
CA ALA A 414 19.76 5.46 -19.31
C ALA A 414 20.76 6.38 -20.03
N LYS A 415 21.49 7.19 -19.26
CA LYS A 415 22.57 8.04 -19.78
C LYS A 415 23.73 7.22 -20.35
N SER A 416 24.25 6.22 -19.63
CA SER A 416 25.37 5.40 -20.10
C SER A 416 25.02 4.58 -21.35
N ARG A 417 23.73 4.25 -21.53
CA ARG A 417 23.20 3.51 -22.68
C ARG A 417 22.76 4.39 -23.84
N SER A 418 22.93 5.72 -23.75
CA SER A 418 22.45 6.68 -24.75
C SER A 418 20.93 6.60 -25.00
N GLU A 419 20.16 6.19 -23.99
CA GLU A 419 18.71 6.08 -24.00
C GLU A 419 18.03 7.35 -23.44
N LEU A 420 18.81 8.34 -23.02
CA LEU A 420 18.33 9.58 -22.41
C LEU A 420 18.49 10.77 -23.36
N MET A 421 17.42 11.53 -23.58
CA MET A 421 17.40 12.70 -24.47
C MET A 421 16.70 13.90 -23.83
N GLN A 422 17.27 15.09 -23.96
CA GLN A 422 16.59 16.32 -23.56
C GLN A 422 15.77 16.87 -24.73
N GLY A 423 14.46 17.04 -24.54
CA GLY A 423 13.57 17.51 -25.60
C GLY A 423 12.13 17.78 -25.16
N GLU A 424 11.42 18.56 -25.99
CA GLU A 424 9.99 18.83 -25.85
C GLU A 424 9.20 18.09 -26.93
N LEU A 425 8.18 17.32 -26.55
CA LEU A 425 7.26 16.70 -27.50
C LEU A 425 6.38 17.78 -28.15
N ILE A 426 6.43 17.89 -29.48
CA ILE A 426 5.70 18.91 -30.23
C ILE A 426 4.68 18.32 -31.22
N LYS A 427 4.78 17.04 -31.57
CA LYS A 427 3.87 16.38 -32.52
C LYS A 427 3.78 14.88 -32.27
N ILE A 428 2.60 14.31 -32.49
CA ILE A 428 2.32 12.87 -32.46
C ILE A 428 1.56 12.52 -33.75
N GLU A 429 2.08 11.56 -34.53
CA GLU A 429 1.47 11.13 -35.78
C GLU A 429 1.29 9.61 -35.81
N PRO A 430 0.06 9.11 -35.64
CA PRO A 430 -0.23 7.69 -35.80
C PRO A 430 0.02 7.24 -37.24
N GLN A 431 0.75 6.14 -37.40
CA GLN A 431 1.14 5.58 -38.69
C GLN A 431 0.22 4.43 -39.09
N VAL A 432 0.14 4.16 -40.40
CA VAL A 432 -0.64 3.01 -40.96
C VAL A 432 -0.14 1.67 -40.42
N SER A 433 1.16 1.58 -40.06
CA SER A 433 1.76 0.41 -39.43
C SER A 433 1.25 0.12 -38.01
N GLY A 434 0.45 1.02 -37.42
CA GLY A 434 -0.01 0.93 -36.04
C GLY A 434 0.97 1.52 -35.01
N LYS A 435 2.10 2.08 -35.46
CA LYS A 435 3.11 2.78 -34.65
C LYS A 435 2.81 4.27 -34.51
N LEU A 436 3.56 4.95 -33.66
CA LEU A 436 3.56 6.39 -33.50
C LEU A 436 4.86 6.99 -34.05
N LEU A 437 4.76 8.08 -34.80
CA LEU A 437 5.89 8.97 -35.08
C LEU A 437 5.79 10.19 -34.16
N LEU A 438 6.77 10.34 -33.27
CA LEU A 438 6.84 11.41 -32.30
C LEU A 438 7.89 12.43 -32.74
N THR A 439 7.56 13.72 -32.78
CA THR A 439 8.54 14.77 -33.08
C THR A 439 8.91 15.51 -31.81
N PHE A 440 10.20 15.52 -31.49
CA PHE A 440 10.75 16.26 -30.35
C PHE A 440 11.56 17.46 -30.83
N ARG A 441 11.38 18.59 -30.16
CA ARG A 441 12.22 19.76 -30.30
C ARG A 441 13.34 19.70 -29.27
N CYS A 442 14.57 19.66 -29.73
CA CYS A 442 15.77 19.62 -28.90
C CYS A 442 16.55 20.92 -29.08
N ASP A 443 17.23 21.36 -28.01
CA ASP A 443 18.17 22.49 -28.08
C ASP A 443 19.59 21.93 -28.08
N THR A 444 20.29 22.06 -29.20
CA THR A 444 21.66 21.58 -29.37
C THR A 444 22.52 22.76 -29.76
N SER A 445 23.39 23.20 -28.84
CA SER A 445 24.32 24.32 -29.06
C SER A 445 23.62 25.62 -29.48
N GLY A 446 22.43 25.92 -28.93
CA GLY A 446 21.66 27.12 -29.21
C GLY A 446 20.83 27.06 -30.51
N LYS A 447 20.82 25.91 -31.21
CA LYS A 447 19.95 25.67 -32.36
C LYS A 447 18.83 24.72 -31.97
N LYS A 448 17.59 25.09 -32.31
CA LYS A 448 16.42 24.23 -32.18
C LYS A 448 16.39 23.24 -33.35
N ILE A 449 16.53 21.95 -33.05
CA ILE A 449 16.47 20.87 -34.02
C ILE A 449 15.24 20.02 -33.72
N GLU A 450 14.55 19.56 -34.77
CA GLU A 450 13.42 18.64 -34.64
C GLU A 450 13.87 17.22 -34.94
N ILE A 451 13.63 16.30 -34.00
CA ILE A 451 14.06 14.91 -34.07
C ILE A 451 12.81 14.02 -34.12
N PRO A 452 12.55 13.33 -35.24
CA PRO A 452 11.49 12.34 -35.33
C PRO A 452 11.92 11.00 -34.71
N ILE A 453 11.05 10.39 -33.90
CA ILE A 453 11.27 9.10 -33.25
C ILE A 453 10.03 8.24 -33.46
N GLU A 454 10.18 7.14 -34.19
CA GLU A 454 9.14 6.12 -34.28
C GLU A 454 9.15 5.23 -33.02
N CYS A 455 7.97 4.94 -32.46
CA CYS A 455 7.81 3.99 -31.35
C CYS A 455 6.48 3.23 -31.44
N ASP A 456 6.38 2.13 -30.70
CA ASP A 456 5.14 1.36 -30.55
C ASP A 456 4.24 1.97 -29.47
N GLN A 457 4.85 2.45 -28.39
CA GLN A 457 4.15 2.96 -27.21
C GLN A 457 4.76 4.28 -26.71
N LEU A 458 3.91 5.24 -26.38
CA LEU A 458 4.27 6.48 -25.68
C LEU A 458 3.72 6.44 -24.25
N ILE A 459 4.60 6.61 -23.27
CA ILE A 459 4.24 6.76 -21.85
C ILE A 459 4.48 8.21 -21.46
N TYR A 460 3.44 8.95 -21.06
CA TYR A 460 3.59 10.36 -20.65
C TYR A 460 3.49 10.53 -19.13
N SER A 461 4.49 11.17 -18.54
CA SER A 461 4.73 11.31 -17.09
C SER A 461 5.12 12.75 -16.72
N ILE A 462 4.25 13.72 -17.01
CA ILE A 462 4.57 15.16 -17.02
C ILE A 462 4.01 15.95 -15.83
N GLY A 463 3.80 15.28 -14.70
CA GLY A 463 3.25 15.86 -13.47
C GLY A 463 1.74 15.65 -13.33
N GLN A 464 1.16 16.21 -12.27
CA GLN A 464 -0.25 16.02 -11.90
C GLN A 464 -1.06 17.33 -12.00
N ASP A 465 -2.35 17.20 -12.24
CA ASP A 465 -3.33 18.27 -12.31
C ASP A 465 -3.94 18.48 -10.92
N ASP A 466 -3.67 19.65 -10.34
CA ASP A 466 -4.14 20.08 -9.02
C ASP A 466 -5.42 20.94 -9.09
N SER A 467 -5.93 21.24 -10.29
CA SER A 467 -7.07 22.15 -10.48
C SER A 467 -8.34 21.71 -9.74
N HIS A 468 -8.59 20.41 -9.67
CA HIS A 468 -9.73 19.85 -8.94
C HIS A 468 -9.62 20.12 -7.42
N MET A 469 -8.43 19.93 -6.85
CA MET A 469 -8.19 20.18 -5.43
C MET A 469 -8.32 21.66 -5.09
N ARG A 470 -7.77 22.54 -5.94
CA ARG A 470 -7.93 23.98 -5.81
C ARG A 470 -9.40 24.40 -5.83
N ARG A 471 -10.21 23.80 -6.71
CA ARG A 471 -11.66 24.05 -6.74
C ARG A 471 -12.35 23.61 -5.43
N ILE A 472 -12.00 22.46 -4.87
CA ILE A 472 -12.57 22.00 -3.59
C ILE A 472 -12.24 23.00 -2.46
N CYS A 473 -11.02 23.55 -2.48
CA CYS A 473 -10.48 24.37 -1.40
C CYS A 473 -10.61 25.88 -1.64
N GLN A 474 -11.29 26.31 -2.70
CA GLN A 474 -11.25 27.69 -3.20
C GLN A 474 -11.54 28.74 -2.11
N GLU A 475 -12.52 28.50 -1.25
CA GLU A 475 -12.90 29.43 -0.17
C GLU A 475 -11.95 29.40 1.04
N ALA A 476 -11.11 28.38 1.16
CA ALA A 476 -10.10 28.24 2.19
C ALA A 476 -8.68 28.61 1.69
N GLU A 477 -8.46 28.70 0.37
CA GLU A 477 -7.13 28.78 -0.25
C GLU A 477 -6.47 30.16 -0.19
N THR A 478 -7.26 31.23 -0.05
CA THR A 478 -6.80 32.62 -0.21
C THR A 478 -5.81 33.08 0.87
N ASP A 479 -5.69 32.37 1.99
CA ASP A 479 -4.79 32.72 3.10
C ASP A 479 -4.12 31.49 3.72
N LEU A 480 -3.60 30.59 2.86
CA LEU A 480 -2.82 29.45 3.34
C LEU A 480 -1.36 29.83 3.61
N SER A 481 -0.87 29.43 4.77
CA SER A 481 0.50 29.66 5.25
C SER A 481 1.19 28.35 5.61
N LEU A 482 2.53 28.32 5.47
CA LEU A 482 3.34 27.19 5.93
C LEU A 482 3.48 27.27 7.45
N VAL A 483 3.31 26.14 8.14
CA VAL A 483 3.49 26.05 9.59
C VAL A 483 4.77 25.29 9.89
N PHE A 484 5.65 25.93 10.66
CA PHE A 484 6.90 25.33 11.13
C PHE A 484 6.84 25.06 12.63
N ASP A 485 7.60 24.08 13.09
CA ASP A 485 7.91 23.97 14.51
C ASP A 485 8.99 24.97 14.94
N ALA A 486 9.25 25.03 16.25
CA ALA A 486 10.27 25.91 16.83
C ALA A 486 11.70 25.61 16.35
N ASN A 487 11.93 24.45 15.71
CA ASN A 487 13.23 24.01 15.21
C ASN A 487 13.35 24.10 13.68
N GLY A 488 12.36 24.72 13.01
CA GLY A 488 12.38 24.94 11.57
C GLY A 488 11.94 23.74 10.72
N MET A 489 11.37 22.68 11.31
CA MET A 489 10.74 21.61 10.56
C MET A 489 9.38 22.08 10.04
N LEU A 490 9.17 22.01 8.73
CA LEU A 490 7.85 22.23 8.13
C LEU A 490 6.88 21.13 8.57
N LEU A 491 5.75 21.50 9.16
CA LEU A 491 4.74 20.58 9.68
C LEU A 491 3.57 20.37 8.72
N ASN A 492 3.02 21.47 8.18
CA ASN A 492 1.86 21.45 7.29
C ASN A 492 1.68 22.81 6.60
N VAL A 493 0.60 22.91 5.80
CA VAL A 493 0.07 24.17 5.29
C VAL A 493 -1.33 24.34 5.86
N CYS A 494 -1.70 25.50 6.36
CA CYS A 494 -3.03 25.70 6.93
C CYS A 494 -3.62 27.08 6.63
N SER A 495 -4.95 27.20 6.77
CA SER A 495 -5.67 28.47 6.79
C SER A 495 -5.23 29.35 7.96
N ALA A 496 -5.48 30.66 7.89
CA ALA A 496 -5.12 31.62 8.93
C ALA A 496 -5.70 31.30 10.33
N ASP A 497 -6.92 30.77 10.38
CA ASP A 497 -7.56 30.32 11.61
C ASP A 497 -7.08 28.93 12.09
N LYS A 498 -6.19 28.29 11.34
CA LYS A 498 -5.60 26.96 11.59
C LYS A 498 -6.61 25.82 11.66
N LYS A 499 -7.81 26.00 11.07
CA LYS A 499 -8.89 25.00 11.07
C LYS A 499 -8.92 24.14 9.81
N VAL A 500 -8.37 24.61 8.69
CA VAL A 500 -8.21 23.82 7.46
C VAL A 500 -6.71 23.53 7.28
N ILE A 501 -6.32 22.27 7.41
CA ILE A 501 -4.93 21.84 7.51
C ILE A 501 -4.62 20.83 6.42
N PHE A 502 -3.58 21.08 5.64
CA PHE A 502 -3.13 20.26 4.52
C PHE A 502 -1.85 19.52 4.89
N PHE A 503 -1.79 18.22 4.61
CA PHE A 503 -0.62 17.38 4.86
C PHE A 503 -0.10 16.72 3.59
N GLY A 504 1.21 16.48 3.53
CA GLY A 504 1.85 15.68 2.49
C GLY A 504 1.58 16.18 1.08
N ALA A 505 1.15 15.28 0.18
CA ALA A 505 0.84 15.63 -1.20
C ALA A 505 -0.27 16.70 -1.35
N ALA A 506 -1.19 16.82 -0.39
CA ALA A 506 -2.20 17.88 -0.40
C ALA A 506 -1.57 19.25 -0.15
N ALA A 507 -0.66 19.35 0.83
CA ALA A 507 0.07 20.58 1.12
C ALA A 507 0.94 21.01 -0.06
N MET A 508 1.60 20.03 -0.69
CA MET A 508 2.38 20.27 -1.90
C MET A 508 1.51 20.73 -3.08
N ALA A 509 0.27 20.27 -3.21
CA ALA A 509 -0.62 20.71 -4.29
C ALA A 509 -1.00 22.20 -4.16
N VAL A 510 -1.25 22.68 -2.94
CA VAL A 510 -1.71 24.08 -2.71
C VAL A 510 -0.57 25.10 -2.56
N ARG A 511 0.65 24.65 -2.21
CA ARG A 511 1.86 25.50 -2.04
C ARG A 511 3.13 24.78 -2.52
N GLU A 512 3.14 24.34 -3.78
CA GLU A 512 4.20 23.46 -4.33
C GLU A 512 5.62 23.99 -4.08
N ARG A 513 5.91 25.23 -4.49
CA ARG A 513 7.27 25.77 -4.47
C ARG A 513 7.79 25.93 -3.05
N GLU A 514 7.03 26.61 -2.20
CA GLU A 514 7.41 26.89 -0.82
C GLU A 514 7.54 25.60 -0.02
N TYR A 515 6.57 24.68 -0.16
CA TYR A 515 6.56 23.40 0.54
C TYR A 515 7.72 22.51 0.13
N MET A 516 8.02 22.44 -1.17
CA MET A 516 9.16 21.66 -1.68
C MET A 516 10.48 22.21 -1.15
N THR A 517 10.69 23.53 -1.23
CA THR A 517 11.94 24.15 -0.75
C THR A 517 12.13 23.92 0.74
N ALA A 518 11.10 24.16 1.56
CA ALA A 518 11.17 23.98 3.00
C ALA A 518 11.39 22.51 3.40
N THR A 519 10.66 21.58 2.78
CA THR A 519 10.83 20.14 3.07
C THR A 519 12.22 19.65 2.68
N TRP A 520 12.75 20.05 1.52
CA TRP A 520 14.11 19.68 1.12
C TRP A 520 15.18 20.24 2.05
N SER A 521 15.01 21.49 2.52
CA SER A 521 15.92 22.08 3.50
C SER A 521 15.97 21.26 4.78
N TRP A 522 14.81 20.85 5.29
CA TRP A 522 14.70 20.00 6.48
C TRP A 522 15.33 18.61 6.26
N LEU A 523 15.01 17.93 5.15
CA LEU A 523 15.60 16.62 4.82
C LEU A 523 17.13 16.70 4.79
N LYS A 524 17.68 17.78 4.20
CA LYS A 524 19.12 18.01 4.13
C LYS A 524 19.73 18.27 5.51
N SER A 525 19.09 19.07 6.37
CA SER A 525 19.61 19.34 7.73
C SER A 525 19.60 18.10 8.62
N GLU A 526 18.73 17.13 8.34
CA GLU A 526 18.58 15.88 9.09
C GLU A 526 19.42 14.72 8.52
N ASN A 527 20.24 14.96 7.49
CA ASN A 527 20.97 13.95 6.72
C ASN A 527 20.09 12.79 6.22
N ILE A 528 18.83 13.08 5.86
CA ILE A 528 17.91 12.06 5.37
C ILE A 528 18.21 11.79 3.90
N GLY A 529 18.35 10.51 3.56
CA GLY A 529 18.75 10.06 2.23
C GLY A 529 17.70 10.27 1.13
N GLY A 530 18.11 10.04 -0.13
CA GLY A 530 17.33 10.42 -1.32
C GLY A 530 16.10 9.56 -1.64
N ASP A 531 15.85 8.45 -0.94
CA ASP A 531 14.65 7.63 -1.19
C ASP A 531 13.34 8.31 -0.71
N VAL A 532 13.46 9.48 -0.09
CA VAL A 532 12.35 10.35 0.31
C VAL A 532 12.44 11.72 -0.35
N GLY A 533 11.30 12.38 -0.46
CA GLY A 533 11.20 13.74 -0.99
C GLY A 533 9.89 14.42 -0.59
N PRO A 534 9.72 15.69 -0.94
CA PRO A 534 8.50 16.45 -0.64
C PRO A 534 7.25 15.73 -1.15
N GLY A 535 6.20 15.72 -0.34
CA GLY A 535 4.92 15.10 -0.67
C GLY A 535 4.92 13.56 -0.64
N THR A 536 6.04 12.89 -0.36
CA THR A 536 6.06 11.43 -0.19
C THR A 536 5.62 11.00 1.22
N MET A 537 5.32 9.71 1.37
CA MET A 537 4.75 9.15 2.61
C MET A 537 5.63 9.35 3.84
N ALA A 538 6.93 9.06 3.74
CA ALA A 538 7.85 9.08 4.87
C ALA A 538 7.96 10.47 5.54
N PRO A 539 8.26 11.57 4.80
CA PRO A 539 8.20 12.92 5.35
C PRO A 539 6.84 13.28 5.92
N SER A 540 5.74 12.95 5.21
CA SER A 540 4.38 13.25 5.68
C SER A 540 4.08 12.61 7.04
N ARG A 541 4.55 11.37 7.26
CA ARG A 541 4.39 10.68 8.55
C ARG A 541 5.19 11.34 9.66
N ALA A 542 6.46 11.69 9.40
CA ALA A 542 7.30 12.40 10.37
C ALA A 542 6.71 13.78 10.72
N GLN A 543 6.18 14.50 9.72
CA GLN A 543 5.51 15.79 9.88
C GLN A 543 4.24 15.70 10.72
N ILE A 544 3.37 14.71 10.47
CA ILE A 544 2.19 14.45 11.30
C ILE A 544 2.60 14.12 12.74
N LYS A 545 3.62 13.27 12.92
CA LYS A 545 4.09 12.89 14.25
C LYS A 545 4.63 14.10 15.02
N CYS A 546 5.44 14.94 14.38
CA CYS A 546 5.96 16.17 14.98
C CYS A 546 4.84 17.17 15.28
N TYR A 547 3.91 17.37 14.34
CA TYR A 547 2.72 18.21 14.53
C TYR A 547 1.90 17.77 15.75
N ASN A 548 1.64 16.46 15.89
CA ASN A 548 0.92 15.90 17.02
C ASN A 548 1.67 16.07 18.35
N PHE A 549 2.99 15.88 18.35
CA PHE A 549 3.84 16.13 19.52
C PHE A 549 3.70 17.56 20.03
N TRP A 550 3.76 18.56 19.14
CA TRP A 550 3.58 19.96 19.50
C TRP A 550 2.16 20.31 19.96
N ASN A 551 1.18 19.47 19.65
CA ASN A 551 -0.19 19.56 20.17
C ASN A 551 -0.42 18.66 21.42
N GLY A 552 0.65 18.20 22.08
CA GLY A 552 0.58 17.47 23.35
C GLY A 552 0.39 15.95 23.22
N ILE A 553 0.39 15.41 22.01
CA ILE A 553 0.26 13.96 21.76
C ILE A 553 1.66 13.36 21.60
N HIS A 554 2.17 12.72 22.64
CA HIS A 554 3.52 12.15 22.62
C HIS A 554 3.59 10.81 21.88
N PRO A 555 4.59 10.60 21.01
CA PRO A 555 4.75 9.34 20.30
C PRO A 555 5.22 8.23 21.25
N THR A 556 4.75 7.01 21.01
CA THR A 556 5.23 5.82 21.74
C THR A 556 6.46 5.17 21.11
N SER A 557 6.83 5.62 19.91
CA SER A 557 8.00 5.13 19.17
C SER A 557 8.43 6.12 18.09
N ILE A 558 9.72 6.12 17.77
CA ILE A 558 10.34 7.04 16.80
C ILE A 558 11.09 6.24 15.74
N ASN A 559 10.96 6.62 14.47
CA ASN A 559 11.72 6.04 13.37
C ASN A 559 13.08 6.74 13.26
N ALA A 560 14.16 6.01 13.54
CA ALA A 560 15.51 6.55 13.60
C ALA A 560 16.00 7.14 12.26
N ASN A 561 15.41 6.78 11.11
CA ASN A 561 15.87 7.21 9.80
C ASN A 561 15.11 8.40 9.20
N ILE A 562 13.95 8.80 9.76
CA ILE A 562 13.10 9.84 9.15
C ILE A 562 12.56 10.88 10.14
N ASP A 563 12.34 10.52 11.41
CA ASP A 563 11.82 11.48 12.39
C ASP A 563 12.89 12.51 12.76
N SER A 564 12.49 13.75 13.08
CA SER A 564 13.44 14.83 13.36
C SER A 564 14.33 14.51 14.56
N HIS A 565 15.59 14.92 14.49
CA HIS A 565 16.54 14.74 15.59
C HIS A 565 16.00 15.30 16.90
N PHE A 566 15.29 16.44 16.85
CA PHE A 566 14.69 17.05 18.03
C PHE A 566 13.59 16.18 18.65
N LEU A 567 12.72 15.58 17.83
CA LEU A 567 11.70 14.67 18.31
C LEU A 567 12.31 13.39 18.90
N ILE A 568 13.39 12.87 18.31
CA ILE A 568 14.17 11.75 18.86
C ILE A 568 14.73 12.12 20.23
N MET A 569 15.33 13.30 20.37
CA MET A 569 15.88 13.76 21.65
C MET A 569 14.79 13.83 22.72
N GLN A 570 13.67 14.48 22.42
CA GLN A 570 12.54 14.62 23.36
C GLN A 570 11.95 13.27 23.77
N PHE A 571 11.85 12.32 22.84
CA PHE A 571 11.41 10.96 23.15
C PHE A 571 12.36 10.24 24.12
N LEU A 572 13.67 10.35 23.90
CA LEU A 572 14.68 9.71 24.75
C LEU A 572 14.81 10.39 26.12
N GLU A 573 14.73 11.72 26.18
CA GLU A 573 14.72 12.47 27.44
C GLU A 573 13.49 12.08 28.29
N LYS A 574 12.32 11.94 27.66
CA LYS A 574 11.11 11.46 28.34
C LYS A 574 11.21 10.01 28.82
N ALA A 575 12.09 9.21 28.21
CA ALA A 575 12.47 7.87 28.69
C ALA A 575 13.38 7.90 29.94
N GLY A 576 13.67 9.08 30.47
CA GLY A 576 14.57 9.29 31.60
C GLY A 576 16.04 9.12 31.25
N ILE A 577 16.42 9.24 29.97
CA ILE A 577 17.82 9.20 29.53
C ILE A 577 18.40 10.61 29.68
N GLU A 578 19.63 10.69 30.20
CA GLU A 578 20.30 11.96 30.43
C GLU A 578 20.53 12.74 29.13
N LYS A 579 20.21 14.04 29.14
CA LYS A 579 20.31 14.95 27.99
C LYS A 579 21.68 14.91 27.30
N SER A 580 22.77 14.81 28.08
CA SER A 580 24.14 14.73 27.55
C SER A 580 24.34 13.48 26.68
N SER A 581 23.86 12.33 27.15
CA SER A 581 23.93 11.04 26.45
C SER A 581 23.02 11.03 25.22
N VAL A 582 21.82 11.61 25.34
CA VAL A 582 20.89 11.79 24.22
C VAL A 582 21.51 12.61 23.10
N ALA A 583 22.14 13.75 23.42
CA ALA A 583 22.77 14.61 22.43
C ALA A 583 23.90 13.90 21.66
N LEU A 584 24.75 13.15 22.36
CA LEU A 584 25.82 12.36 21.74
C LEU A 584 25.28 11.23 20.85
N PHE A 585 24.27 10.51 21.31
CA PHE A 585 23.61 9.47 20.50
C PHE A 585 23.00 10.04 19.22
N VAL A 586 22.28 11.15 19.33
CA VAL A 586 21.60 11.76 18.19
C VAL A 586 22.59 12.33 17.18
N ALA A 587 23.71 12.93 17.63
CA ALA A 587 24.77 13.37 16.73
C ALA A 587 25.35 12.20 15.91
N ASP A 588 25.68 11.08 16.56
CA ASP A 588 26.16 9.87 15.88
C ASP A 588 25.11 9.25 14.96
N LEU A 589 23.83 9.28 15.36
CA LEU A 589 22.72 8.78 14.54
C LEU A 589 22.56 9.62 13.26
N LEU A 590 22.65 10.95 13.36
CA LEU A 590 22.60 11.84 12.20
C LEU A 590 23.74 11.58 11.22
N GLU A 591 24.94 11.24 11.70
CA GLU A 591 26.03 10.82 10.83
C GLU A 591 25.76 9.45 10.20
N ALA A 592 25.27 8.50 11.00
CA ALA A 592 24.93 7.16 10.53
C ALA A 592 23.85 7.16 9.43
N ARG A 593 22.93 8.13 9.42
CA ARG A 593 21.92 8.26 8.35
C ARG A 593 22.54 8.47 6.96
N LYS A 594 23.74 9.06 6.86
CA LYS A 594 24.44 9.26 5.58
C LYS A 594 24.92 7.97 4.92
N SER A 595 24.89 6.84 5.64
CA SER A 595 25.39 5.55 5.15
C SER A 595 24.67 5.02 3.91
N SER A 596 23.43 5.45 3.65
CA SER A 596 22.68 5.07 2.44
C SER A 596 21.54 6.05 2.11
N THR A 597 20.92 5.88 0.94
CA THR A 597 19.71 6.64 0.54
C THR A 597 18.49 6.36 1.43
N CYS A 598 18.50 5.28 2.22
CA CYS A 598 17.41 4.89 3.11
C CYS A 598 17.76 5.00 4.61
N GLY A 599 18.86 5.66 4.94
CA GLY A 599 19.32 5.90 6.31
C GLY A 599 20.23 4.81 6.86
N ALA A 600 20.34 4.75 8.20
CA ALA A 600 21.18 3.79 8.90
C ALA A 600 20.55 2.39 8.91
N SER A 601 21.40 1.36 8.87
CA SER A 601 20.95 -0.03 9.00
C SER A 601 20.58 -0.38 10.44
N ARG A 602 19.75 -1.43 10.62
CA ARG A 602 19.40 -1.95 11.96
C ARG A 602 20.62 -2.28 12.80
N SER A 603 21.63 -2.92 12.22
CA SER A 603 22.86 -3.30 12.92
C SER A 603 23.66 -2.08 13.35
N LEU A 604 23.73 -1.04 12.52
CA LEU A 604 24.42 0.20 12.85
C LEU A 604 23.72 0.93 14.01
N ILE A 605 22.39 1.06 13.96
CA ILE A 605 21.62 1.69 15.05
C ILE A 605 21.77 0.90 16.35
N LEU A 606 21.76 -0.44 16.31
CA LEU A 606 21.98 -1.27 17.48
C LEU A 606 23.37 -1.05 18.09
N SER A 607 24.41 -0.93 17.26
CA SER A 607 25.77 -0.61 17.71
C SER A 607 25.83 0.77 18.36
N LEU A 608 25.10 1.76 17.84
CA LEU A 608 25.00 3.09 18.46
C LEU A 608 24.30 3.05 19.81
N LEU A 609 23.18 2.31 19.93
CA LEU A 609 22.51 2.15 21.22
C LEU A 609 23.45 1.55 22.27
N LYS A 610 24.24 0.54 21.92
CA LYS A 610 25.25 -0.05 22.81
C LYS A 610 26.38 0.91 23.16
N LYS A 611 26.92 1.63 22.15
CA LYS A 611 27.98 2.64 22.33
C LYS A 611 27.59 3.68 23.38
N HIS A 612 26.34 4.15 23.32
CA HIS A 612 25.80 5.17 24.22
C HIS A 612 25.06 4.59 25.44
N LYS A 613 25.17 3.27 25.68
CA LYS A 613 24.54 2.56 26.81
C LYS A 613 23.03 2.78 26.90
N LEU A 614 22.32 2.87 25.78
CA LEU A 614 20.87 3.08 25.70
C LEU A 614 20.07 1.77 25.51
N ASP A 615 20.75 0.68 25.18
CA ASP A 615 20.18 -0.64 24.85
C ASP A 615 19.49 -1.34 26.03
N HIS A 616 19.69 -0.86 27.26
CA HIS A 616 18.97 -1.32 28.44
C HIS A 616 17.59 -0.67 28.63
N ARG A 617 17.29 0.43 27.92
CA ARG A 617 15.99 1.13 27.97
C ARG A 617 15.26 1.19 26.63
N ILE A 618 16.02 1.16 25.54
CA ILE A 618 15.52 1.33 24.18
C ILE A 618 15.75 0.04 23.40
N GLU A 619 14.68 -0.45 22.78
CA GLU A 619 14.73 -1.56 21.81
C GLU A 619 14.50 -1.05 20.38
N ILE A 620 14.93 -1.85 19.41
CA ILE A 620 14.61 -1.64 17.99
C ILE A 620 13.50 -2.60 17.57
N LYS A 621 12.34 -2.03 17.22
CA LYS A 621 11.23 -2.75 16.58
C LYS A 621 11.28 -2.58 15.07
N GLY A 622 10.85 -3.62 14.35
CA GLY A 622 10.97 -3.69 12.90
C GLY A 622 12.43 -3.47 12.46
N HIS A 623 12.63 -2.64 11.43
CA HIS A 623 13.97 -2.30 10.98
C HIS A 623 14.68 -1.26 11.86
N VAL A 624 14.03 -0.14 12.19
CA VAL A 624 14.71 1.05 12.72
C VAL A 624 13.90 1.88 13.72
N HIS A 625 12.79 1.35 14.23
CA HIS A 625 11.96 2.08 15.18
C HIS A 625 12.45 1.91 16.61
N LEU A 626 12.83 3.02 17.24
CA LEU A 626 13.18 3.10 18.65
C LEU A 626 11.90 3.08 19.48
N SER A 627 11.85 2.16 20.44
CA SER A 627 10.73 2.03 21.40
C SER A 627 11.29 1.80 22.81
N LEU A 628 10.52 2.20 23.82
CA LEU A 628 10.85 1.83 25.21
C LEU A 628 10.73 0.31 25.38
N ILE A 629 11.73 -0.29 26.02
CA ILE A 629 11.63 -1.67 26.50
C ILE A 629 10.49 -1.70 27.50
N LYS A 630 9.42 -2.43 27.18
CA LYS A 630 8.41 -2.79 28.16
C LYS A 630 8.98 -3.96 28.97
N GLU A 631 8.85 -3.93 30.29
CA GLU A 631 9.07 -5.13 31.11
C GLU A 631 8.05 -6.18 30.68
N SER A 632 8.44 -7.05 29.74
CA SER A 632 7.70 -8.24 29.37
C SER A 632 8.52 -9.45 29.78
N MET A 633 7.85 -10.41 30.42
CA MET A 633 8.39 -11.73 30.70
C MET A 633 9.14 -12.28 29.47
N PRO A 634 10.27 -12.97 29.66
CA PRO A 634 11.10 -13.45 28.56
C PRO A 634 10.24 -14.28 27.60
N GLN A 635 10.03 -13.77 26.39
CA GLN A 635 9.46 -14.58 25.33
C GLN A 635 10.51 -15.63 24.92
N PRO A 636 10.13 -16.90 24.80
CA PRO A 636 11.04 -17.94 24.36
C PRO A 636 11.63 -17.56 23.00
N SER A 637 12.90 -17.89 22.81
CA SER A 637 13.60 -17.72 21.53
C SER A 637 12.79 -18.39 20.42
N LEU A 638 12.33 -17.58 19.47
CA LEU A 638 11.61 -18.06 18.31
C LEU A 638 12.48 -19.09 17.56
N PRO A 639 11.96 -20.30 17.28
CA PRO A 639 12.68 -21.27 16.48
C PRO A 639 13.02 -20.68 15.11
N LYS A 640 14.16 -21.08 14.54
CA LYS A 640 14.52 -20.76 13.15
C LYS A 640 13.32 -21.09 12.24
N HIS A 641 12.75 -20.06 11.61
CA HIS A 641 11.57 -20.16 10.76
C HIS A 641 11.77 -21.28 9.72
N GLN A 642 10.86 -22.25 9.71
CA GLN A 642 10.74 -23.16 8.58
C GLN A 642 10.01 -22.42 7.48
N LEU A 643 10.66 -22.30 6.31
CA LEU A 643 9.96 -21.96 5.07
C LEU A 643 8.82 -22.96 4.90
N LEU A 644 7.59 -22.45 4.83
CA LEU A 644 6.41 -23.15 4.31
C LEU A 644 6.38 -24.61 4.76
N SER A 645 6.20 -24.85 6.06
CA SER A 645 6.49 -26.13 6.73
C SER A 645 5.84 -27.37 6.11
N TRP A 646 4.78 -27.21 5.29
CA TRP A 646 4.23 -28.31 4.51
C TRP A 646 4.68 -28.37 3.04
N LEU A 647 5.02 -27.26 2.38
CA LEU A 647 5.51 -27.27 0.98
C LEU A 647 6.87 -27.98 0.82
N GLY A 648 7.56 -28.32 1.92
CA GLY A 648 8.73 -29.20 1.90
C GLY A 648 9.96 -28.58 1.21
N LYS A 649 11.05 -29.35 1.14
CA LYS A 649 12.27 -28.98 0.37
C LYS A 649 12.17 -29.37 -1.11
N GLU A 650 11.23 -30.22 -1.47
CA GLU A 650 11.00 -30.70 -2.83
C GLU A 650 10.01 -29.76 -3.53
N LYS A 651 10.53 -28.67 -4.09
CA LYS A 651 9.76 -27.85 -5.03
C LYS A 651 9.62 -28.63 -6.34
N SER A 652 8.39 -28.98 -6.73
CA SER A 652 8.10 -29.09 -8.16
C SER A 652 8.09 -27.67 -8.75
N GLU A 653 8.48 -27.53 -10.01
CA GLU A 653 8.53 -26.23 -10.71
C GLU A 653 7.15 -25.55 -10.83
N ASP A 654 6.06 -26.24 -10.48
CA ASP A 654 4.66 -25.83 -10.64
C ASP A 654 3.89 -25.55 -9.32
N ALA A 655 4.56 -25.55 -8.16
CA ALA A 655 3.87 -25.33 -6.87
C ALA A 655 3.56 -23.84 -6.62
N ASP A 656 2.45 -23.37 -7.18
CA ASP A 656 1.93 -22.01 -6.92
C ASP A 656 1.11 -21.98 -5.63
N ALA A 657 1.50 -21.10 -4.70
CA ALA A 657 0.72 -20.87 -3.50
C ALA A 657 -0.56 -20.11 -3.84
N PHE A 658 -1.71 -20.72 -3.55
CA PHE A 658 -3.01 -20.02 -3.63
C PHE A 658 -3.06 -18.92 -2.57
N ILE A 659 -2.81 -17.69 -2.99
CA ILE A 659 -3.07 -16.48 -2.21
C ILE A 659 -4.30 -15.85 -2.86
N SER A 660 -5.43 -15.85 -2.15
CA SER A 660 -6.67 -15.22 -2.60
C SER A 660 -6.37 -13.81 -3.10
N SER A 661 -6.48 -13.61 -4.42
CA SER A 661 -6.51 -12.29 -5.01
C SER A 661 -7.82 -11.63 -4.56
N THR A 662 -7.70 -10.56 -3.77
CA THR A 662 -8.83 -9.73 -3.32
C THR A 662 -9.85 -9.53 -4.45
N MET A 663 -11.13 -9.76 -4.14
CA MET A 663 -12.25 -9.65 -5.07
C MET A 663 -12.10 -8.44 -6.00
N ALA A 664 -12.19 -8.69 -7.31
CA ALA A 664 -12.35 -7.64 -8.30
C ALA A 664 -13.60 -6.81 -7.95
N ASP A 665 -13.47 -5.48 -7.99
CA ASP A 665 -14.64 -4.61 -7.93
C ASP A 665 -15.54 -4.94 -9.13
N ILE A 666 -16.69 -5.58 -8.87
CA ILE A 666 -17.81 -5.60 -9.81
C ILE A 666 -18.40 -4.18 -9.79
N GLY A 667 -17.68 -3.27 -10.42
CA GLY A 667 -18.03 -1.87 -10.61
C GLY A 667 -18.02 -1.52 -12.09
N GLY A 668 -18.54 -2.40 -12.93
CA GLY A 668 -18.93 -2.11 -14.31
C GLY A 668 -20.44 -2.01 -14.36
N SER A 669 -20.95 -0.93 -14.96
CA SER A 669 -22.37 -0.75 -15.26
C SER A 669 -22.96 -2.03 -15.84
N LEU A 670 -23.97 -2.57 -15.16
CA LEU A 670 -24.84 -3.62 -15.68
C LEU A 670 -25.59 -3.05 -16.88
N GLU A 671 -25.02 -3.23 -18.07
CA GLU A 671 -25.77 -3.48 -19.30
C GLU A 671 -24.84 -4.10 -20.36
N SER A 672 -25.23 -5.30 -20.80
CA SER A 672 -24.64 -6.13 -21.87
C SER A 672 -23.27 -6.79 -21.61
N ILE A 673 -23.32 -8.08 -21.25
CA ILE A 673 -22.83 -9.24 -22.04
C ILE A 673 -22.82 -10.43 -21.08
N GLY A 674 -23.55 -11.49 -21.46
CA GLY A 674 -23.69 -12.70 -20.68
C GLY A 674 -22.41 -13.52 -20.62
N GLY A 675 -22.18 -14.14 -19.45
CA GLY A 675 -21.29 -15.27 -19.24
C GLY A 675 -19.80 -14.97 -19.25
N MET A 676 -19.21 -14.74 -18.07
CA MET A 676 -17.76 -14.93 -17.86
C MET A 676 -17.48 -15.47 -16.45
N GLU A 677 -16.65 -16.51 -16.43
CA GLU A 677 -16.17 -17.28 -15.29
C GLU A 677 -15.26 -16.47 -14.35
N GLU A 678 -15.20 -16.91 -13.08
CA GLU A 678 -14.32 -16.40 -12.04
C GLU A 678 -12.84 -16.46 -12.47
N SER A 679 -12.22 -15.30 -12.72
CA SER A 679 -10.79 -15.22 -13.02
C SER A 679 -9.95 -15.22 -11.73
N SER A 680 -9.25 -16.33 -11.47
CA SER A 680 -8.22 -16.49 -10.43
C SER A 680 -6.85 -16.00 -10.93
N ILE A 681 -6.11 -15.24 -10.12
CA ILE A 681 -4.70 -14.88 -10.40
C ILE A 681 -3.78 -15.87 -9.69
N GLN A 682 -3.06 -16.69 -10.47
CA GLN A 682 -1.94 -17.52 -10.00
C GLN A 682 -0.69 -16.65 -9.76
N LEU A 683 0.03 -16.90 -8.67
CA LEU A 683 1.37 -16.38 -8.45
C LEU A 683 2.38 -17.47 -8.86
N THR A 684 2.91 -17.36 -10.08
CA THR A 684 3.92 -18.29 -10.59
C THR A 684 5.26 -18.10 -9.89
N SER A 685 5.90 -19.22 -9.50
CA SER A 685 7.28 -19.24 -8.97
C SER A 685 8.38 -19.05 -10.04
N GLN A 686 8.04 -18.58 -11.23
CA GLN A 686 8.97 -18.46 -12.37
C GLN A 686 10.05 -17.39 -12.15
N GLY A 687 11.19 -17.83 -11.62
CA GLY A 687 12.43 -17.06 -11.56
C GLY A 687 13.70 -17.91 -11.36
N LEU A 688 13.60 -19.24 -11.44
CA LEU A 688 14.72 -20.17 -11.29
C LEU A 688 14.69 -21.26 -12.37
N THR A 689 14.87 -20.89 -13.63
CA THR A 689 15.29 -21.86 -14.66
C THR A 689 16.80 -22.10 -14.53
N GLN A 690 17.19 -23.26 -14.01
CA GLN A 690 18.57 -23.73 -14.06
C GLN A 690 18.79 -24.53 -15.36
N LYS A 691 19.83 -24.13 -16.07
CA LYS A 691 20.31 -24.73 -17.32
C LYS A 691 20.65 -26.22 -17.14
N THR A 692 20.23 -27.01 -18.11
CA THR A 692 20.67 -28.39 -18.35
C THR A 692 22.20 -28.49 -18.38
N LEU A 693 22.76 -29.26 -17.45
CA LEU A 693 24.12 -29.81 -17.52
C LEU A 693 24.03 -31.13 -18.30
N VAL A 694 24.64 -31.17 -19.49
CA VAL A 694 24.90 -32.44 -20.20
C VAL A 694 26.25 -32.97 -19.72
N LEU A 695 26.24 -34.24 -19.32
CA LEU A 695 27.39 -35.02 -18.86
C LEU A 695 28.48 -35.14 -19.94
N THR A 696 29.73 -35.02 -19.49
CA THR A 696 30.71 -36.12 -19.59
C THR A 696 31.24 -36.40 -18.20
#